data_AF-A0A6A6Z4K1-F1
#
_entry.id   AF-A0A6A6Z4K1-F1
#
_cell.length_a   1.000
_cell.length_b   1.000
_cell.length_c   1.000
_cell.angle_alpha   90.00
_cell.angle_beta   90.00
_cell.angle_gamma   90.00
#
_symmetry.space_group_name_H-M   'P 1'
#
loop_
_entity.id
_entity.type
_entity.pdbx_description
1 polymer ?
#
loop_
_entity_poly.entity_id
_entity_poly.type
_entity_poly.pdbx_seq_one_letter_code
_entity_poly.pdbx_strand_id
1 'polypeptide(L)'
;MYAKIICNPPLGKATVVGQARDVQFTVAIESSAEKRWNVALWTNCNDPTKWESVPFDPIERPTSTLVLGQNGTNVKHQWFTTALKNNPGRIAPVSFTITFRAGEDEAWKWANDQFSTSDGQLLYQSLRLQAHDLSDYIADLPPYLQIDEEQSETPETLLWSVTSPVSAASGRASGFSINKLGRPTDFLRWFSLVRLWSPWLAPRQGQTSFNPDKEAVLASFLRQDGSHLVILAVSGVDDVLTTLHHDGNGGIVMNSRNDSESQGVARLVVAVAQSFEVANAAVMYYARKLVMKYALASGEASKEEKAKGDDEIKPEWLENWYDGLTYCTWNGIGQNLTEDKIFTALDSLKKNEINITNLIIDDNWQSLDTEGGDQFKNAWMEFEANKGGFPRGLQRTVADIRSKNENIKHIAVWHAILGYWGGISPHGKIAKEYKTVTVQKKGGVSGGKMLAVAEEDVPRFYQDFYSFLSSTGVDSVKTDAQFFLDELDDATDRRALIRTYQDAWSINILRYFSAKAISCMSQTPQILFHSQMPFNKPQIMVRNSDDFFPEVPASHPWHIFCNAHNSLFTQHLNVLPDWDMFQTSHPWASFHAAARCVSGGPIYITDVPGKHDVDLIHQMTAKTPRGNTVILRTHTVGKSIEAYSSYDEPALLKIGTYVGMAHTGTGILGVFNVSQRSISELLRLDQFPGTEEGSYIIRSHTTSQVSSQILNGDDPCALLNLPVQGWEILSAFPVHDFELQRNQPADGPSSISVANLGLIGKMTGAAAIVNTDIHIDRTSGRLKVWTSLKALGTYGLYISDLPKRSLENDFMALLFGKPIPLDCVKINAVCPNILEIDVVKAWKETDSEAGWSNEVAVEIVIR
;
A
#
# COMPACT_ATOMS: atom_id res chain seq x y z
N MET A 1 20.96 11.66 33.19
CA MET A 1 20.89 12.83 32.28
C MET A 1 20.45 12.31 30.93
N TYR A 2 19.37 12.87 30.37
CA TYR A 2 18.79 12.40 29.12
C TYR A 2 19.52 13.06 27.94
N ALA A 3 20.16 12.24 27.10
CA ALA A 3 20.66 12.64 25.79
C ALA A 3 20.33 11.50 24.83
N LYS A 4 19.74 11.81 23.67
CA LYS A 4 19.38 10.86 22.61
C LYS A 4 20.18 11.20 21.37
N ILE A 5 20.74 10.18 20.72
CA ILE A 5 21.48 10.33 19.45
C ILE A 5 20.57 9.89 18.31
N ILE A 6 20.54 10.72 17.27
CA ILE A 6 19.81 10.46 16.04
C ILE A 6 20.83 10.65 14.91
N CYS A 7 21.02 9.63 14.07
CA CYS A 7 22.10 9.56 13.10
C CYS A 7 21.56 9.20 11.72
N ASN A 8 22.14 9.82 10.69
CA ASN A 8 22.02 9.42 9.29
C ASN A 8 23.44 9.26 8.70
N PRO A 9 23.79 8.15 8.03
CA PRO A 9 23.03 6.90 7.92
C PRO A 9 22.65 6.30 9.29
N PRO A 10 21.51 5.59 9.38
CA PRO A 10 20.97 5.11 10.64
C PRO A 10 21.82 4.00 11.27
N LEU A 11 21.92 4.03 12.61
CA LEU A 11 22.45 2.92 13.39
C LEU A 11 21.49 1.72 13.38
N GLY A 12 22.03 0.51 13.52
CA GLY A 12 21.27 -0.74 13.55
C GLY A 12 20.70 -1.19 12.20
N LYS A 13 20.89 -0.41 11.14
CA LYS A 13 20.40 -0.70 9.79
C LYS A 13 21.55 -0.83 8.79
N ALA A 14 21.28 -1.53 7.70
CA ALA A 14 22.14 -1.55 6.53
C ALA A 14 21.73 -0.43 5.57
N THR A 15 22.69 0.35 5.12
CA THR A 15 22.53 1.43 4.14
C THR A 15 23.32 1.07 2.89
N VAL A 16 22.61 0.95 1.77
CA VAL A 16 23.23 0.72 0.47
C VAL A 16 23.78 2.04 -0.05
N VAL A 17 25.05 2.06 -0.42
CA VAL A 17 25.77 3.23 -0.92
C VAL A 17 26.09 3.00 -2.38
N GLY A 18 25.61 3.91 -3.22
CA GLY A 18 25.95 3.95 -4.64
C GLY A 18 27.45 4.11 -4.86
N GLN A 19 27.93 3.73 -6.04
CA GLN A 19 29.36 3.65 -6.33
C GLN A 19 30.11 4.98 -6.09
N ALA A 20 31.31 4.88 -5.49
CA ALA A 20 32.30 5.97 -5.41
C ALA A 20 31.79 7.28 -4.78
N ARG A 21 30.75 7.18 -3.94
CA ARG A 21 30.19 8.30 -3.21
C ARG A 21 30.81 8.39 -1.82
N ASP A 22 31.26 9.59 -1.45
CA ASP A 22 31.58 9.91 -0.07
C ASP A 22 30.29 9.81 0.76
N VAL A 23 30.37 9.24 1.96
CA VAL A 23 29.19 9.08 2.82
C VAL A 23 29.19 10.19 3.85
N GLN A 24 28.26 11.13 3.73
CA GLN A 24 28.08 12.18 4.72
C GLN A 24 27.25 11.64 5.89
N PHE A 25 27.77 11.83 7.10
CA PHE A 25 27.12 11.50 8.35
C PHE A 25 26.57 12.77 8.98
N THR A 26 25.31 12.75 9.38
CA THR A 26 24.68 13.81 10.18
C THR A 26 24.19 13.23 11.49
N VAL A 27 24.56 13.85 12.60
CA VAL A 27 24.13 13.48 13.95
C VAL A 27 23.42 14.67 14.61
N ALA A 28 22.22 14.41 15.14
CA ALA A 28 21.53 15.31 16.05
C ALA A 28 21.55 14.73 17.46
N ILE A 29 22.10 15.49 18.42
CA ILE A 29 21.98 15.18 19.85
C ILE A 29 20.80 15.96 20.41
N GLU A 30 19.81 15.22 20.87
CA GLU A 30 18.66 15.74 21.60
C GLU A 30 18.94 15.70 23.10
N SER A 31 18.83 16.83 23.80
CA SER A 31 19.10 16.89 25.25
C SER A 31 18.30 17.99 25.97
N SER A 32 18.14 17.84 27.29
CA SER A 32 17.42 18.79 28.16
C SER A 32 18.19 20.08 28.49
N ALA A 33 19.47 20.15 28.14
CA ALA A 33 20.36 21.26 28.48
C ALA A 33 21.44 21.41 27.42
N GLU A 34 21.82 22.65 27.12
CA GLU A 34 22.87 22.93 26.16
C GLU A 34 24.23 22.61 26.77
N LYS A 35 25.01 21.76 26.10
CA LYS A 35 26.35 21.36 26.53
C LYS A 35 27.32 21.44 25.35
N ARG A 36 28.62 21.44 25.63
CA ARG A 36 29.65 21.33 24.60
C ARG A 36 29.88 19.87 24.26
N TRP A 37 28.94 19.27 23.52
CA TRP A 37 29.07 17.88 23.12
C TRP A 37 30.24 17.71 22.16
N ASN A 38 31.01 16.63 22.35
CA ASN A 38 31.88 16.09 21.31
C ASN A 38 31.28 14.80 20.80
N VAL A 39 31.34 14.60 19.49
CA VAL A 39 30.82 13.43 18.79
C VAL A 39 31.90 12.89 17.88
N ALA A 40 32.04 11.57 17.83
CA ALA A 40 33.00 10.91 16.95
C ALA A 40 32.38 9.67 16.30
N LEU A 41 32.60 9.53 15.00
CA LEU A 41 32.28 8.35 14.21
C LEU A 41 33.36 7.32 14.48
N TRP A 42 32.96 6.10 14.80
CA TRP A 42 33.84 4.96 14.80
C TRP A 42 33.50 4.08 13.60
N THR A 43 34.49 3.66 12.82
CA THR A 43 34.27 2.83 11.64
C THR A 43 35.45 1.91 11.36
N ASN A 44 35.19 0.78 10.71
CA ASN A 44 36.22 -0.12 10.20
C ASN A 44 36.47 0.05 8.68
N CYS A 45 36.10 1.21 8.11
CA CYS A 45 36.17 1.44 6.66
C CYS A 45 37.57 1.16 6.08
N ASN A 46 38.63 1.70 6.68
CA ASN A 46 40.00 1.59 6.17
C ASN A 46 40.61 0.20 6.39
N ASP A 47 40.32 -0.46 7.53
CA ASP A 47 40.83 -1.79 7.88
C ASP A 47 39.69 -2.61 8.51
N PRO A 48 39.26 -3.75 7.93
CA PRO A 48 38.15 -4.54 8.45
C PRO A 48 38.35 -5.02 9.90
N THR A 49 39.61 -5.09 10.35
CA THR A 49 40.00 -5.64 11.65
C THR A 49 40.20 -4.56 12.72
N LYS A 50 40.17 -3.28 12.34
CA LYS A 50 40.45 -2.17 13.25
C LYS A 50 39.37 -1.11 13.15
N TRP A 51 39.01 -0.57 14.31
CA TRP A 51 38.12 0.57 14.42
C TRP A 51 38.93 1.85 14.52
N GLU A 52 38.57 2.82 13.69
CA GLU A 52 39.17 4.16 13.66
C GLU A 52 38.12 5.19 14.02
N SER A 53 38.58 6.28 14.65
CA SER A 53 37.73 7.37 15.10
C SER A 53 37.89 8.59 14.20
N VAL A 54 36.79 9.14 13.71
CA VAL A 54 36.72 10.39 12.93
C VAL A 54 35.88 11.38 13.71
N PRO A 55 36.42 12.56 14.10
CA PRO A 55 35.64 13.56 14.81
C PRO A 55 34.54 14.14 13.92
N PHE A 56 33.43 14.51 14.55
CA PHE A 56 32.42 15.34 13.90
C PHE A 56 32.66 16.82 14.18
N ASP A 57 32.32 17.64 13.19
CA ASP A 57 32.30 19.09 13.31
C ASP A 57 30.88 19.56 13.70
N PRO A 58 30.74 20.46 14.69
CA PRO A 58 29.45 21.05 15.02
C PRO A 58 28.97 21.95 13.88
N ILE A 59 27.69 21.88 13.56
CA ILE A 59 27.04 22.71 12.55
C ILE A 59 25.78 23.36 13.11
N GLU A 60 25.34 24.45 12.47
CA GLU A 60 23.99 24.93 12.67
C GLU A 60 22.99 23.94 12.07
N ARG A 61 21.74 23.95 12.56
CA ARG A 61 20.67 23.15 11.97
C ARG A 61 20.55 23.51 10.49
N PRO A 62 20.56 22.55 9.54
CA PRO A 62 20.29 22.87 8.15
C PRO A 62 18.92 23.54 8.02
N THR A 63 18.86 24.66 7.30
CA THR A 63 17.63 25.47 7.19
C THR A 63 16.49 24.73 6.50
N SER A 64 16.84 23.79 5.62
CA SER A 64 15.92 22.90 4.90
C SER A 64 15.34 21.77 5.76
N THR A 65 15.95 21.44 6.90
CA THR A 65 15.49 20.33 7.75
C THR A 65 14.30 20.74 8.63
N LEU A 66 13.16 20.09 8.45
CA LEU A 66 12.02 20.20 9.36
C LEU A 66 12.31 19.47 10.68
N VAL A 67 11.85 20.00 11.81
CA VAL A 67 11.93 19.32 13.11
C VAL A 67 10.52 19.12 13.64
N LEU A 68 10.04 17.89 13.64
CA LEU A 68 8.62 17.55 13.84
C LEU A 68 8.44 16.63 15.05
N GLY A 69 7.27 16.73 15.70
CA GLY A 69 6.91 15.86 16.84
C GLY A 69 7.35 16.37 18.22
N GLN A 70 7.59 17.67 18.37
CA GLN A 70 7.89 18.27 19.68
C GLN A 70 6.63 18.49 20.52
N ASN A 71 6.28 17.53 21.38
CA ASN A 71 5.29 17.74 22.43
C ASN A 71 5.98 18.12 23.74
N GLY A 72 6.18 19.43 23.97
CA GLY A 72 6.46 20.03 25.27
C GLY A 72 7.66 19.50 26.07
N THR A 73 8.78 20.24 26.06
CA THR A 73 9.77 20.49 27.13
C THR A 73 10.98 21.21 26.50
N ASN A 74 11.84 21.86 27.31
CA ASN A 74 13.08 22.55 26.91
C ASN A 74 14.12 21.59 26.28
N VAL A 75 13.79 20.95 25.16
CA VAL A 75 14.67 20.03 24.46
C VAL A 75 15.41 20.80 23.37
N LYS A 76 16.74 20.67 23.35
CA LYS A 76 17.62 21.30 22.37
C LYS A 76 18.25 20.23 21.48
N HIS A 77 18.34 20.53 20.18
CA HIS A 77 19.05 19.73 19.20
C HIS A 77 20.38 20.41 18.84
N GLN A 78 21.49 19.70 19.03
CA GLN A 78 22.81 20.13 18.59
C GLN A 78 23.26 19.23 17.44
N TRP A 79 23.69 19.83 16.34
CA TRP A 79 23.92 19.16 15.07
C TRP A 79 25.41 19.03 14.76
N PHE A 80 25.76 17.92 14.14
CA PHE A 80 27.13 17.52 13.88
C PHE A 80 27.20 16.86 12.50
N THR A 81 28.25 17.14 11.75
CA THR A 81 28.50 16.49 10.45
C THR A 81 29.93 15.96 10.35
N THR A 82 30.11 14.89 9.58
CA THR A 82 31.43 14.42 9.11
C THR A 82 31.24 13.65 7.82
N ALA A 83 32.31 13.37 7.09
CA ALA A 83 32.24 12.61 5.85
C ALA A 83 33.26 11.48 5.85
N LEU A 84 32.80 10.29 5.51
CA LEU A 84 33.67 9.15 5.24
C LEU A 84 34.05 9.17 3.77
N LYS A 85 35.31 9.50 3.52
CA LYS A 85 35.86 9.59 2.16
C LYS A 85 36.38 8.25 1.70
N ASN A 86 36.20 7.99 0.40
CA ASN A 86 36.66 6.79 -0.32
C ASN A 86 35.79 5.54 -0.10
N ASN A 87 35.43 4.89 -1.21
CA ASN A 87 34.98 3.50 -1.20
C ASN A 87 36.17 2.61 -0.81
N PRO A 88 36.04 1.70 0.19
CA PRO A 88 37.13 0.83 0.62
C PRO A 88 37.56 -0.19 -0.45
N GLY A 89 36.89 -0.25 -1.60
CA GLY A 89 37.24 -1.11 -2.73
C GLY A 89 37.01 -2.59 -2.46
N ARG A 90 36.27 -2.92 -1.40
CA ARG A 90 35.97 -4.28 -0.96
C ARG A 90 34.46 -4.50 -0.85
N ILE A 91 34.05 -5.75 -1.04
CA ILE A 91 32.65 -6.19 -0.93
C ILE A 91 32.18 -6.28 0.53
N ALA A 92 33.10 -6.50 1.48
CA ALA A 92 32.75 -6.69 2.88
C ALA A 92 32.07 -5.43 3.48
N PRO A 93 30.98 -5.57 4.26
CA PRO A 93 30.25 -4.46 4.85
C PRO A 93 31.17 -3.58 5.72
N VAL A 94 30.99 -2.26 5.64
CA VAL A 94 31.64 -1.33 6.55
C VAL A 94 30.72 -1.10 7.75
N SER A 95 31.19 -1.48 8.94
CA SER A 95 30.47 -1.23 10.19
C SER A 95 30.84 0.13 10.74
N PHE A 96 29.87 0.79 11.36
CA PHE A 96 30.10 2.06 12.04
C PHE A 96 29.22 2.21 13.29
N THR A 97 29.69 3.01 14.23
CA THR A 97 28.94 3.38 15.44
C THR A 97 29.33 4.80 15.86
N ILE A 98 28.60 5.37 16.82
CA ILE A 98 28.80 6.75 17.28
C ILE A 98 29.22 6.75 18.75
N THR A 99 30.20 7.60 19.08
CA THR A 99 30.53 7.92 20.46
C THR A 99 30.29 9.40 20.75
N PHE A 100 29.98 9.71 22.00
CA PHE A 100 29.68 11.08 22.44
C PHE A 100 30.05 11.33 23.90
N ARG A 101 30.34 12.59 24.24
CA ARG A 101 30.58 13.07 25.61
C ARG A 101 30.10 14.50 25.77
N ALA A 102 29.70 14.89 26.98
CA ALA A 102 29.03 16.16 27.23
C ALA A 102 29.99 17.32 27.63
N GLY A 103 31.30 17.07 27.53
CA GLY A 103 32.40 18.00 27.78
C GLY A 103 33.73 17.25 27.65
N GLU A 104 34.86 17.98 27.55
CA GLU A 104 36.17 17.36 27.33
C GLU A 104 36.66 16.48 28.48
N ASP A 105 36.24 16.81 29.71
CA ASP A 105 36.57 16.09 30.94
C ASP A 105 35.61 14.91 31.23
N GLU A 106 34.54 14.75 30.45
CA GLU A 106 33.60 13.62 30.59
C GLU A 106 34.07 12.40 29.78
N ALA A 107 33.80 11.19 30.28
CA ALA A 107 34.11 9.96 29.57
C ALA A 107 33.26 9.80 28.29
N TRP A 108 33.87 9.27 27.23
CA TRP A 108 33.17 8.87 26.01
C TRP A 108 32.16 7.77 26.31
N LYS A 109 30.98 7.90 25.73
CA LYS A 109 29.91 6.90 25.76
C LYS A 109 29.69 6.37 24.36
N TRP A 110 29.44 5.07 24.25
CA TRP A 110 29.09 4.43 22.99
C TRP A 110 27.57 4.44 22.81
N ALA A 111 27.10 4.77 21.61
CA ALA A 111 25.69 4.82 21.29
C ALA A 111 25.04 3.44 21.43
N ASN A 112 25.74 2.38 21.03
CA ASN A 112 25.24 1.01 21.13
C ASN A 112 25.00 0.57 22.59
N ASP A 113 25.95 0.85 23.49
CA ASP A 113 25.81 0.57 24.93
C ASP A 113 24.69 1.39 25.57
N GLN A 114 24.62 2.68 25.24
CA GLN A 114 23.70 3.60 25.89
C GLN A 114 22.24 3.45 25.44
N PHE A 115 22.02 3.09 24.17
CA PHE A 115 20.68 3.05 23.57
C PHE A 115 20.23 1.63 23.18
N SER A 116 21.07 0.62 23.41
CA SER A 116 20.83 -0.77 22.99
C SER A 116 20.52 -0.86 21.50
N THR A 117 21.29 -0.13 20.69
CA THR A 117 21.19 -0.11 19.23
C THR A 117 22.39 -0.82 18.63
N SER A 118 22.19 -1.68 17.63
CA SER A 118 23.31 -2.31 16.93
C SER A 118 24.10 -1.31 16.10
N ASP A 119 25.31 -1.68 15.68
CA ASP A 119 26.10 -0.86 14.75
C ASP A 119 25.38 -0.69 13.41
N GLY A 120 25.61 0.44 12.74
CA GLY A 120 25.16 0.66 11.37
C GLY A 120 26.09 -0.02 10.37
N GLN A 121 25.57 -0.33 9.18
CA GLN A 121 26.35 -0.95 8.11
C GLN A 121 26.23 -0.15 6.81
N LEU A 122 27.33 0.06 6.11
CA LEU A 122 27.38 0.59 4.75
C LEU A 122 27.75 -0.53 3.77
N LEU A 123 26.93 -0.68 2.72
CA LEU A 123 27.11 -1.67 1.66
C LEU A 123 27.43 -0.93 0.36
N TYR A 124 28.69 -0.97 -0.06
CA TYR A 124 29.14 -0.30 -1.27
C TYR A 124 28.87 -1.17 -2.49
N GLN A 125 27.94 -0.75 -3.35
CA GLN A 125 27.58 -1.52 -4.54
C GLN A 125 28.64 -1.45 -5.64
N SER A 126 28.78 -2.58 -6.34
CA SER A 126 29.52 -2.69 -7.61
C SER A 126 28.73 -2.07 -8.77
N LEU A 127 29.43 -1.47 -9.74
CA LEU A 127 28.86 -0.88 -10.97
C LEU A 127 28.04 -1.83 -11.82
N ARG A 128 28.36 -3.13 -11.75
CA ARG A 128 27.70 -4.16 -12.53
C ARG A 128 27.55 -5.39 -11.66
N LEU A 129 26.40 -6.04 -11.80
CA LEU A 129 26.28 -7.43 -11.42
C LEU A 129 27.31 -8.19 -12.24
N GLN A 130 28.16 -8.96 -11.58
CA GLN A 130 29.05 -9.85 -12.29
C GLN A 130 28.17 -10.97 -12.88
N ALA A 131 28.23 -11.17 -14.20
CA ALA A 131 27.46 -12.18 -14.90
C ALA A 131 27.97 -13.56 -14.51
N HIS A 132 27.16 -14.26 -13.72
CA HIS A 132 27.56 -15.40 -12.90
C HIS A 132 26.50 -16.49 -12.96
N ASP A 133 26.87 -17.70 -12.61
CA ASP A 133 25.95 -18.83 -12.48
C ASP A 133 25.08 -18.63 -11.23
N LEU A 134 23.88 -19.23 -11.17
CA LEU A 134 23.04 -19.18 -9.98
C LEU A 134 23.79 -19.72 -8.73
N SER A 135 24.76 -20.62 -8.93
CA SER A 135 25.62 -21.18 -7.88
C SER A 135 26.47 -20.15 -7.12
N ASP A 136 26.72 -18.97 -7.70
CA ASP A 136 27.44 -17.87 -7.01
C ASP A 136 26.54 -17.18 -5.96
N TYR A 137 25.22 -17.31 -6.11
CA TYR A 137 24.22 -16.71 -5.22
C TYR A 137 23.59 -17.73 -4.26
N ILE A 138 23.54 -18.99 -4.66
CA ILE A 138 22.96 -20.10 -3.90
C ILE A 138 23.95 -21.27 -3.92
N ALA A 139 24.52 -21.59 -2.78
CA ALA A 139 25.39 -22.75 -2.61
C ALA A 139 24.60 -24.06 -2.58
N ASP A 140 25.28 -25.18 -2.82
CA ASP A 140 24.75 -26.54 -2.70
C ASP A 140 23.54 -26.83 -3.63
N LEU A 141 23.51 -26.21 -4.82
CA LEU A 141 22.49 -26.49 -5.85
C LEU A 141 22.50 -27.98 -6.25
N PRO A 142 21.39 -28.72 -6.10
CA PRO A 142 21.35 -30.11 -6.52
C PRO A 142 21.43 -30.28 -8.05
N PRO A 143 22.14 -31.32 -8.54
CA PRO A 143 22.34 -31.53 -9.98
C PRO A 143 21.08 -31.99 -10.73
N TYR A 144 20.00 -32.35 -10.03
CA TYR A 144 18.73 -32.74 -10.63
C TYR A 144 17.81 -31.56 -10.94
N LEU A 145 18.14 -30.35 -10.47
CA LEU A 145 17.38 -29.15 -10.81
C LEU A 145 17.68 -28.76 -12.26
N GLN A 146 16.62 -28.45 -13.00
CA GLN A 146 16.78 -27.78 -14.28
C GLN A 146 16.79 -26.27 -14.03
N ILE A 147 17.88 -25.62 -14.41
CA ILE A 147 18.11 -24.18 -14.23
C ILE A 147 18.35 -23.59 -15.61
N ASP A 148 17.44 -22.72 -16.04
CA ASP A 148 17.49 -22.04 -17.32
C ASP A 148 17.70 -20.54 -17.07
N GLU A 149 18.70 -19.94 -17.72
CA GLU A 149 18.89 -18.49 -17.73
C GLU A 149 17.84 -17.82 -18.62
N GLU A 150 17.24 -16.74 -18.13
CA GLU A 150 16.11 -16.07 -18.76
C GLU A 150 16.40 -14.60 -18.98
N GLN A 151 15.79 -14.03 -20.02
CA GLN A 151 15.93 -12.60 -20.29
C GLN A 151 15.01 -11.79 -19.36
N SER A 152 15.58 -10.88 -18.59
CA SER A 152 14.81 -9.93 -17.79
C SER A 152 14.28 -8.76 -18.62
N GLU A 153 13.08 -8.29 -18.28
CA GLU A 153 12.47 -7.05 -18.78
C GLU A 153 12.86 -5.83 -17.92
N THR A 154 13.52 -6.05 -16.79
CA THR A 154 14.05 -5.01 -15.92
C THR A 154 15.53 -4.73 -16.21
N PRO A 155 16.01 -3.50 -16.02
CA PRO A 155 17.40 -3.15 -16.30
C PRO A 155 18.37 -3.90 -15.38
N GLU A 156 19.55 -4.24 -15.92
CA GLU A 156 20.70 -4.79 -15.17
C GLU A 156 20.32 -5.90 -14.16
N THR A 157 19.50 -6.85 -14.61
CA THR A 157 18.98 -7.92 -13.77
C THR A 157 19.36 -9.28 -14.33
N LEU A 158 19.89 -10.16 -13.47
CA LEU A 158 20.08 -11.57 -13.77
C LEU A 158 18.80 -12.32 -13.38
N LEU A 159 18.36 -13.26 -14.22
CA LEU A 159 17.08 -13.96 -14.04
C LEU A 159 17.22 -15.44 -14.44
N TRP A 160 16.67 -16.33 -13.61
CA TRP A 160 16.64 -17.77 -13.86
C TRP A 160 15.26 -18.36 -13.59
N SER A 161 14.91 -19.38 -14.37
CA SER A 161 13.82 -20.30 -14.09
C SER A 161 14.40 -21.60 -13.53
N VAL A 162 13.92 -22.03 -12.36
CA VAL A 162 14.36 -23.26 -11.71
C VAL A 162 13.18 -24.22 -11.60
N THR A 163 13.34 -25.43 -12.12
CA THR A 163 12.26 -26.42 -12.15
C THR A 163 12.68 -27.79 -11.64
N SER A 164 11.69 -28.52 -11.10
CA SER A 164 11.86 -29.90 -10.64
C SER A 164 10.56 -30.70 -10.78
N PRO A 165 10.64 -32.02 -10.99
CA PRO A 165 9.45 -32.84 -11.17
C PRO A 165 8.62 -33.00 -9.88
N VAL A 166 7.31 -33.13 -10.03
CA VAL A 166 6.34 -33.46 -8.97
C VAL A 166 5.52 -34.66 -9.40
N SER A 167 5.38 -35.66 -8.54
CA SER A 167 4.58 -36.85 -8.84
C SER A 167 3.12 -36.51 -9.19
N ALA A 168 2.48 -37.35 -9.98
CA ALA A 168 1.05 -37.24 -10.28
C ALA A 168 0.19 -37.56 -9.04
N ALA A 169 -1.02 -36.99 -8.99
CA ALA A 169 -2.06 -37.40 -8.07
C ALA A 169 -2.55 -38.83 -8.37
N SER A 170 -3.01 -39.53 -7.34
CA SER A 170 -3.59 -40.88 -7.45
C SER A 170 -4.94 -40.92 -6.75
N GLY A 171 -6.01 -40.96 -7.55
CA GLY A 171 -7.37 -40.84 -7.03
C GLY A 171 -7.56 -39.52 -6.28
N ARG A 172 -7.92 -39.60 -5.00
CA ARG A 172 -8.13 -38.43 -4.12
C ARG A 172 -6.85 -37.86 -3.52
N ALA A 173 -5.75 -38.60 -3.55
CA ALA A 173 -4.48 -38.16 -2.96
C ALA A 173 -3.66 -37.36 -3.97
N SER A 174 -3.13 -36.21 -3.56
CA SER A 174 -2.19 -35.44 -4.38
C SER A 174 -0.84 -36.13 -4.52
N GLY A 175 -0.14 -35.80 -5.60
CA GLY A 175 1.29 -36.04 -5.68
C GLY A 175 2.06 -34.93 -4.96
N PHE A 176 3.24 -35.26 -4.44
CA PHE A 176 4.08 -34.33 -3.70
C PHE A 176 5.55 -34.44 -4.10
N SER A 177 6.28 -33.35 -3.93
CA SER A 177 7.74 -33.35 -3.90
C SER A 177 8.26 -32.37 -2.86
N ILE A 178 9.42 -32.71 -2.29
CA ILE A 178 10.18 -31.86 -1.37
C ILE A 178 11.58 -31.81 -1.95
N ASN A 179 11.88 -30.76 -2.69
CA ASN A 179 13.14 -30.61 -3.41
C ASN A 179 13.98 -29.52 -2.75
N LYS A 180 15.29 -29.73 -2.64
CA LYS A 180 16.19 -28.68 -2.14
C LYS A 180 16.48 -27.71 -3.28
N LEU A 181 16.52 -26.42 -2.97
CA LEU A 181 17.11 -25.43 -3.87
C LEU A 181 18.60 -25.29 -3.56
N GLY A 182 18.94 -25.00 -2.30
CA GLY A 182 20.32 -24.72 -1.86
C GLY A 182 20.33 -23.65 -0.76
N ARG A 183 21.50 -23.14 -0.39
CA ARG A 183 21.66 -22.11 0.65
C ARG A 183 22.03 -20.75 0.04
N PRO A 184 21.22 -19.69 0.23
CA PRO A 184 21.61 -18.33 -0.15
C PRO A 184 22.94 -17.94 0.49
N THR A 185 23.85 -17.37 -0.30
CA THR A 185 25.20 -16.99 0.16
C THR A 185 25.27 -15.50 0.51
N ASP A 186 26.22 -15.16 1.38
CA ASP A 186 26.69 -13.79 1.63
C ASP A 186 25.61 -12.71 1.86
N PHE A 187 24.52 -13.07 2.53
CA PHE A 187 23.45 -12.12 2.89
C PHE A 187 23.53 -11.66 4.34
N LEU A 188 23.06 -10.44 4.58
CA LEU A 188 22.99 -9.80 5.89
C LEU A 188 21.59 -9.84 6.48
N ARG A 189 20.59 -9.69 5.62
CA ARG A 189 19.18 -9.63 5.98
C ARG A 189 18.34 -10.37 4.95
N TRP A 190 17.21 -10.89 5.39
CA TRP A 190 16.22 -11.48 4.51
C TRP A 190 14.82 -10.96 4.82
N PHE A 191 13.98 -10.98 3.80
CA PHE A 191 12.55 -10.68 3.83
C PHE A 191 11.80 -11.82 3.17
N SER A 192 10.63 -12.19 3.69
CA SER A 192 9.78 -13.20 3.09
C SER A 192 8.31 -12.88 3.30
N LEU A 193 7.48 -13.21 2.32
CA LEU A 193 6.03 -13.23 2.47
C LEU A 193 5.58 -14.66 2.72
N VAL A 194 5.18 -14.93 3.96
CA VAL A 194 4.70 -16.23 4.41
C VAL A 194 3.18 -16.29 4.36
N ARG A 195 2.64 -17.49 4.17
CA ARG A 195 1.21 -17.79 4.38
C ARG A 195 0.95 -17.82 5.87
N LEU A 196 0.55 -16.69 6.46
CA LEU A 196 0.23 -16.57 7.89
C LEU A 196 -0.72 -17.69 8.33
N TRP A 197 -1.74 -17.87 7.50
CA TRP A 197 -2.56 -19.06 7.38
C TRP A 197 -3.19 -19.03 5.98
N SER A 198 -4.06 -19.98 5.66
CA SER A 198 -4.57 -20.17 4.29
C SER A 198 -5.04 -18.89 3.56
N PRO A 199 -5.82 -17.97 4.16
CA PRO A 199 -6.32 -16.78 3.45
C PRO A 199 -5.34 -15.61 3.32
N TRP A 200 -4.31 -15.52 4.17
CA TRP A 200 -3.52 -14.29 4.32
C TRP A 200 -2.02 -14.50 4.21
N LEU A 201 -1.36 -13.58 3.53
CA LEU A 201 0.08 -13.39 3.56
C LEU A 201 0.48 -12.47 4.72
N ALA A 202 1.69 -12.66 5.22
CA ALA A 202 2.31 -11.76 6.18
C ALA A 202 3.83 -11.67 5.99
N PRO A 203 4.44 -10.52 6.32
CA PRO A 203 5.88 -10.36 6.25
C PRO A 203 6.61 -11.12 7.37
N ARG A 204 7.80 -11.60 7.04
CA ARG A 204 8.84 -12.05 7.96
C ARG A 204 10.17 -11.46 7.53
N GLN A 205 10.99 -11.14 8.51
CA GLN A 205 12.33 -10.64 8.29
C GLN A 205 13.28 -11.35 9.25
N GLY A 206 14.55 -11.44 8.85
CA GLY A 206 15.60 -11.93 9.70
C GLY A 206 16.98 -11.53 9.17
N GLN A 207 18.02 -12.08 9.77
CA GLN A 207 19.40 -11.67 9.53
C GLN A 207 20.16 -12.69 8.68
N THR A 208 21.12 -13.42 9.24
CA THR A 208 22.10 -14.25 8.51
C THR A 208 21.73 -15.73 8.39
N SER A 209 20.54 -16.12 8.85
CA SER A 209 20.02 -17.48 8.71
C SER A 209 18.57 -17.43 8.24
N PHE A 210 18.27 -18.08 7.12
CA PHE A 210 16.92 -18.13 6.56
C PHE A 210 16.08 -19.19 7.28
N ASN A 211 15.08 -18.74 8.04
CA ASN A 211 14.25 -19.58 8.88
C ASN A 211 12.83 -19.01 9.07
N PRO A 212 12.06 -18.79 7.99
CA PRO A 212 10.66 -18.37 8.13
C PRO A 212 9.87 -19.40 8.95
N ASP A 213 8.99 -18.93 9.84
CA ASP A 213 8.16 -19.76 10.72
C ASP A 213 7.07 -20.55 9.97
N LYS A 214 6.77 -20.13 8.74
CA LYS A 214 5.69 -20.65 7.89
C LYS A 214 6.15 -20.75 6.44
N GLU A 215 5.36 -21.46 5.64
CA GLU A 215 5.64 -21.59 4.21
C GLU A 215 5.52 -20.23 3.50
N ALA A 216 6.42 -19.98 2.56
CA ALA A 216 6.57 -18.69 1.88
C ALA A 216 6.23 -18.75 0.39
N VAL A 217 5.74 -17.63 -0.13
CA VAL A 217 5.49 -17.42 -1.58
C VAL A 217 6.65 -16.65 -2.21
N LEU A 218 7.28 -15.76 -1.44
CA LEU A 218 8.41 -14.92 -1.86
C LEU A 218 9.49 -14.95 -0.78
N ALA A 219 10.76 -15.02 -1.17
CA ALA A 219 11.90 -14.80 -0.30
C ALA A 219 12.88 -13.83 -0.97
N SER A 220 13.50 -12.95 -0.19
CA SER A 220 14.50 -12.00 -0.67
C SER A 220 15.64 -11.83 0.33
N PHE A 221 16.85 -11.57 -0.18
CA PHE A 221 18.08 -11.48 0.58
C PHE A 221 18.86 -10.24 0.16
N LEU A 222 19.16 -9.37 1.13
CA LEU A 222 20.10 -8.26 0.97
C LEU A 222 21.52 -8.80 1.17
N ARG A 223 22.31 -8.80 0.11
CA ARG A 223 23.69 -9.32 0.09
C ARG A 223 24.68 -8.30 0.63
N GLN A 224 25.85 -8.79 1.04
CA GLN A 224 26.96 -7.99 1.56
C GLN A 224 27.51 -7.00 0.53
N ASP A 225 27.43 -7.34 -0.77
CA ASP A 225 27.76 -6.46 -1.89
C ASP A 225 26.68 -5.40 -2.20
N GLY A 226 25.60 -5.37 -1.42
CA GLY A 226 24.46 -4.48 -1.61
C GLY A 226 23.48 -4.93 -2.69
N SER A 227 23.71 -6.05 -3.39
CA SER A 227 22.75 -6.60 -4.35
C SER A 227 21.60 -7.34 -3.65
N HIS A 228 20.52 -7.58 -4.38
CA HIS A 228 19.30 -8.18 -3.88
C HIS A 228 18.98 -9.46 -4.65
N LEU A 229 18.95 -10.60 -3.96
CA LEU A 229 18.43 -11.85 -4.49
C LEU A 229 16.95 -11.97 -4.15
N VAL A 230 16.09 -12.29 -5.12
CA VAL A 230 14.66 -12.52 -4.93
C VAL A 230 14.27 -13.86 -5.55
N ILE A 231 13.50 -14.66 -4.81
CA ILE A 231 13.03 -15.99 -5.20
C ILE A 231 11.51 -16.01 -5.05
N LEU A 232 10.81 -16.29 -6.15
CA LEU A 232 9.36 -16.39 -6.21
C LEU A 232 8.95 -17.84 -6.49
N ALA A 233 8.07 -18.40 -5.66
CA ALA A 233 7.45 -19.70 -5.92
C ALA A 233 6.18 -19.53 -6.77
N VAL A 234 6.23 -19.99 -8.02
CA VAL A 234 5.12 -19.86 -8.96
C VAL A 234 4.15 -21.03 -8.76
N SER A 235 2.87 -20.71 -8.56
CA SER A 235 1.82 -21.69 -8.26
C SER A 235 0.67 -21.62 -9.24
N GLY A 236 -0.14 -22.69 -9.29
CA GLY A 236 -1.36 -22.78 -10.11
C GLY A 236 -1.11 -23.19 -11.58
N VAL A 237 0.12 -23.06 -12.08
CA VAL A 237 0.53 -23.57 -13.39
C VAL A 237 0.62 -25.10 -13.35
N ASP A 238 -0.01 -25.77 -14.31
CA ASP A 238 -0.16 -27.24 -14.38
C ASP A 238 -0.78 -27.89 -13.12
N ASP A 239 -1.65 -27.16 -12.40
CA ASP A 239 -2.27 -27.61 -11.14
C ASP A 239 -1.25 -27.92 -10.01
N VAL A 240 -0.07 -27.30 -10.09
CA VAL A 240 0.98 -27.42 -9.07
C VAL A 240 0.99 -26.20 -8.17
N LEU A 241 0.79 -26.42 -6.87
CA LEU A 241 1.10 -25.46 -5.81
C LEU A 241 2.56 -25.64 -5.42
N THR A 242 3.35 -24.55 -5.38
CA THR A 242 4.74 -24.55 -4.90
C THR A 242 4.92 -23.49 -3.84
N THR A 243 5.54 -23.84 -2.72
CA THR A 243 5.89 -22.92 -1.62
C THR A 243 7.34 -23.13 -1.18
N LEU A 244 7.89 -22.12 -0.51
CA LEU A 244 9.26 -22.10 0.02
C LEU A 244 9.26 -22.43 1.51
N HIS A 245 10.20 -23.27 1.92
CA HIS A 245 10.48 -23.65 3.30
C HIS A 245 11.98 -23.58 3.58
N HIS A 246 12.38 -23.87 4.82
CA HIS A 246 13.77 -24.04 5.19
C HIS A 246 14.09 -25.48 5.62
N ASP A 247 15.35 -25.90 5.44
CA ASP A 247 15.83 -27.22 5.87
C ASP A 247 16.34 -27.26 7.34
N GLY A 248 16.27 -26.11 8.03
CA GLY A 248 16.73 -25.95 9.41
C GLY A 248 18.20 -25.54 9.54
N ASN A 249 18.96 -25.60 8.45
CA ASN A 249 20.36 -25.17 8.36
C ASN A 249 20.50 -23.93 7.44
N GLY A 250 19.44 -23.14 7.29
CA GLY A 250 19.40 -21.96 6.43
C GLY A 250 19.29 -22.25 4.93
N GLY A 251 19.15 -23.52 4.51
CA GLY A 251 18.90 -23.89 3.12
C GLY A 251 17.42 -23.76 2.75
N ILE A 252 17.13 -23.39 1.51
CA ILE A 252 15.78 -23.27 0.95
C ILE A 252 15.33 -24.62 0.41
N VAL A 253 14.08 -24.97 0.71
CA VAL A 253 13.38 -26.15 0.22
C VAL A 253 12.13 -25.71 -0.53
N MET A 254 11.88 -26.26 -1.70
CA MET A 254 10.61 -26.11 -2.43
C MET A 254 9.71 -27.29 -2.09
N ASN A 255 8.55 -27.00 -1.51
CA ASN A 255 7.49 -27.98 -1.26
C ASN A 255 6.44 -27.80 -2.33
N SER A 256 6.08 -28.89 -3.01
CA SER A 256 5.10 -28.83 -4.08
C SER A 256 4.02 -29.89 -3.94
N ARG A 257 2.78 -29.49 -4.23
CA ARG A 257 1.60 -30.35 -4.32
C ARG A 257 1.08 -30.31 -5.76
N ASN A 258 0.90 -31.47 -6.36
CA ASN A 258 0.32 -31.62 -7.68
C ASN A 258 -1.04 -32.32 -7.58
N ASP A 259 -2.08 -31.64 -8.06
CA ASP A 259 -3.46 -32.15 -8.05
C ASP A 259 -3.87 -32.76 -9.40
N SER A 260 -3.01 -32.69 -10.44
CA SER A 260 -3.21 -33.34 -11.74
C SER A 260 -2.88 -34.84 -11.71
N GLU A 261 -3.56 -35.60 -12.56
CA GLU A 261 -3.29 -37.03 -12.80
C GLU A 261 -2.04 -37.26 -13.69
N SER A 262 -1.47 -36.19 -14.26
CA SER A 262 -0.18 -36.22 -14.94
C SER A 262 0.95 -35.76 -14.03
N GLN A 263 2.18 -36.16 -14.35
CA GLN A 263 3.37 -35.62 -13.68
C GLN A 263 3.43 -34.10 -13.85
N GLY A 264 3.67 -33.38 -12.76
CA GLY A 264 3.71 -31.93 -12.71
C GLY A 264 5.14 -31.39 -12.58
N VAL A 265 5.26 -30.07 -12.58
CA VAL A 265 6.54 -29.36 -12.49
C VAL A 265 6.44 -28.25 -11.45
N ALA A 266 7.30 -28.32 -10.43
CA ALA A 266 7.52 -27.26 -9.46
C ALA A 266 8.36 -26.15 -10.11
N ARG A 267 8.04 -24.89 -9.85
CA ARG A 267 8.65 -23.74 -10.53
C ARG A 267 9.03 -22.64 -9.55
N LEU A 268 10.29 -22.24 -9.59
CA LEU A 268 10.78 -21.03 -8.96
C LEU A 268 11.30 -20.07 -10.02
N VAL A 269 11.15 -18.78 -9.77
CA VAL A 269 11.79 -17.72 -10.56
C VAL A 269 12.73 -16.98 -9.63
N VAL A 270 13.99 -16.84 -10.04
CA VAL A 270 15.05 -16.25 -9.23
C VAL A 270 15.64 -15.06 -9.96
N ALA A 271 15.74 -13.91 -9.29
CA ALA A 271 16.36 -12.72 -9.87
C ALA A 271 17.40 -12.09 -8.92
N VAL A 272 18.42 -11.48 -9.50
CA VAL A 272 19.40 -10.65 -8.80
C VAL A 272 19.46 -9.27 -9.45
N ALA A 273 19.32 -8.21 -8.64
CA ALA A 273 19.40 -6.82 -9.08
C ALA A 273 20.08 -5.91 -8.04
N GLN A 274 20.39 -4.66 -8.43
CA GLN A 274 20.92 -3.64 -7.52
C GLN A 274 19.88 -3.09 -6.53
N SER A 275 18.59 -3.29 -6.77
CA SER A 275 17.57 -2.95 -5.77
C SER A 275 16.55 -4.07 -5.62
N PHE A 276 15.92 -4.11 -4.45
CA PHE A 276 14.83 -5.03 -4.17
C PHE A 276 13.69 -4.85 -5.18
N GLU A 277 13.31 -3.61 -5.48
CA GLU A 277 12.21 -3.26 -6.38
C GLU A 277 12.44 -3.82 -7.78
N VAL A 278 13.66 -3.71 -8.30
CA VAL A 278 14.03 -4.19 -9.63
C VAL A 278 14.03 -5.72 -9.69
N ALA A 279 14.65 -6.38 -8.70
CA ALA A 279 14.65 -7.85 -8.65
C ALA A 279 13.24 -8.44 -8.46
N ASN A 280 12.43 -7.80 -7.60
CA ASN A 280 11.06 -8.22 -7.34
C ASN A 280 10.16 -8.00 -8.56
N ALA A 281 10.31 -6.88 -9.28
CA ALA A 281 9.60 -6.67 -10.54
C ALA A 281 9.96 -7.74 -11.58
N ALA A 282 11.25 -8.10 -11.69
CA ALA A 282 11.73 -9.10 -12.66
C ALA A 282 11.08 -10.48 -12.47
N VAL A 283 11.08 -10.99 -11.23
CA VAL A 283 10.44 -12.29 -10.96
C VAL A 283 8.94 -12.26 -11.22
N MET A 284 8.28 -11.14 -10.93
CA MET A 284 6.83 -10.98 -11.13
C MET A 284 6.45 -10.85 -12.61
N TYR A 285 7.23 -10.13 -13.41
CA TYR A 285 7.00 -10.00 -14.86
C TYR A 285 7.20 -11.34 -15.57
N TYR A 286 8.26 -12.07 -15.23
CA TYR A 286 8.49 -13.39 -15.79
C TYR A 286 7.42 -14.40 -15.34
N ALA A 287 7.02 -14.41 -14.07
CA ALA A 287 5.92 -15.26 -13.60
C ALA A 287 4.60 -14.98 -14.33
N ARG A 288 4.28 -13.71 -14.59
CA ARG A 288 3.11 -13.31 -15.40
C ARG A 288 3.18 -13.89 -16.81
N LYS A 289 4.35 -13.83 -17.46
CA LYS A 289 4.56 -14.44 -18.79
C LYS A 289 4.29 -15.95 -18.77
N LEU A 290 4.76 -16.66 -17.73
CA LEU A 290 4.51 -18.09 -17.56
C LEU A 290 3.02 -18.40 -17.40
N VAL A 291 2.34 -17.69 -16.49
CA VAL A 291 0.91 -17.87 -16.21
C VAL A 291 0.08 -17.60 -17.47
N MET A 292 0.33 -16.48 -18.17
CA MET A 292 -0.40 -16.12 -19.38
C MET A 292 -0.19 -17.13 -20.52
N LYS A 293 1.04 -17.63 -20.68
CA LYS A 293 1.34 -18.69 -21.67
C LYS A 293 0.58 -19.98 -21.35
N TYR A 294 0.52 -20.35 -20.07
CA TYR A 294 -0.25 -21.52 -19.63
C TYR A 294 -1.75 -21.35 -19.91
N ALA A 295 -2.34 -20.19 -19.54
CA ALA A 295 -3.76 -19.90 -19.77
C ALA A 295 -4.16 -19.94 -21.26
N LEU A 296 -3.25 -19.57 -22.16
CA LEU A 296 -3.46 -19.71 -23.60
C LEU A 296 -3.39 -21.19 -24.04
N ALA A 297 -2.41 -21.93 -23.56
CA ALA A 297 -2.20 -23.34 -23.91
C ALA A 297 -3.31 -24.26 -23.37
N SER A 298 -3.86 -23.97 -22.18
CA SER A 298 -4.97 -24.69 -21.55
C SER A 298 -6.34 -24.38 -22.19
N GLY A 299 -6.41 -23.34 -23.04
CA GLY A 299 -7.66 -22.84 -23.63
C GLY A 299 -8.53 -22.02 -22.66
N GLU A 300 -8.02 -21.69 -21.48
CA GLU A 300 -8.71 -20.87 -20.46
C GLU A 300 -8.98 -19.46 -20.98
N ALA A 301 -7.97 -18.81 -21.58
CA ALA A 301 -8.12 -17.47 -22.14
C ALA A 301 -9.25 -17.40 -23.18
N SER A 302 -9.39 -18.43 -24.03
CA SER A 302 -10.45 -18.50 -25.04
C SER A 302 -11.84 -18.74 -24.44
N LYS A 303 -11.96 -19.45 -23.31
CA LYS A 303 -13.23 -19.61 -22.59
C LYS A 303 -13.67 -18.27 -21.97
N GLU A 304 -12.74 -17.54 -21.37
CA GLU A 304 -12.99 -16.22 -20.80
C GLU A 304 -13.38 -15.19 -21.87
N GLU A 305 -12.69 -15.14 -23.00
CA GLU A 305 -13.02 -14.24 -24.11
C GLU A 305 -14.43 -14.51 -24.67
N LYS A 306 -14.80 -15.78 -24.87
CA LYS A 306 -16.15 -16.14 -25.32
C LYS A 306 -17.22 -15.70 -24.32
N ALA A 307 -16.97 -15.86 -23.02
CA ALA A 307 -17.91 -15.45 -21.97
C ALA A 307 -18.04 -13.92 -21.84
N LYS A 308 -17.04 -13.16 -22.32
CA LYS A 308 -17.04 -11.69 -22.42
C LYS A 308 -17.70 -11.15 -23.69
N GLY A 309 -17.84 -11.97 -24.73
CA GLY A 309 -18.34 -11.58 -26.05
C GLY A 309 -19.87 -11.42 -26.17
N ASP A 310 -20.63 -11.58 -25.07
CA ASP A 310 -22.05 -11.27 -25.04
C ASP A 310 -22.22 -9.73 -24.93
N ASP A 311 -23.09 -9.14 -25.77
CA ASP A 311 -23.39 -7.69 -25.91
C ASP A 311 -23.87 -6.96 -24.62
N GLU A 312 -23.76 -7.58 -23.45
CA GLU A 312 -24.28 -7.11 -22.16
C GLU A 312 -23.26 -6.34 -21.30
N ILE A 313 -21.97 -6.30 -21.66
CA ILE A 313 -20.97 -5.56 -20.86
C ILE A 313 -21.10 -4.06 -21.10
N LYS A 314 -21.62 -3.34 -20.10
CA LYS A 314 -21.70 -1.87 -20.11
C LYS A 314 -20.40 -1.28 -19.56
N PRO A 315 -19.63 -0.51 -20.35
CA PRO A 315 -18.48 0.23 -19.84
C PRO A 315 -18.98 1.30 -18.85
N GLU A 316 -18.52 1.23 -17.60
CA GLU A 316 -18.86 2.19 -16.55
C GLU A 316 -17.59 2.85 -16.00
N TRP A 317 -17.72 4.11 -15.61
CA TRP A 317 -16.66 4.85 -14.91
C TRP A 317 -16.54 4.34 -13.47
N LEU A 318 -15.51 3.54 -13.20
CA LEU A 318 -15.25 2.93 -11.89
C LEU A 318 -14.74 3.89 -10.82
N GLU A 319 -14.49 5.16 -11.17
CA GLU A 319 -13.96 6.19 -10.27
C GLU A 319 -14.82 6.32 -9.00
N ASN A 320 -16.16 6.32 -9.12
CA ASN A 320 -17.03 6.41 -7.93
C ASN A 320 -16.98 5.15 -7.04
N TRP A 321 -16.54 4.00 -7.55
CA TRP A 321 -16.46 2.77 -6.78
C TRP A 321 -15.24 2.78 -5.86
N TYR A 322 -14.02 2.81 -6.39
CA TYR A 322 -12.82 2.76 -5.56
C TYR A 322 -12.38 4.12 -4.99
N ASP A 323 -12.81 5.26 -5.56
CA ASP A 323 -12.55 6.60 -5.01
C ASP A 323 -13.73 7.14 -4.18
N GLY A 324 -14.84 6.40 -4.06
CA GLY A 324 -15.94 6.78 -3.19
C GLY A 324 -15.66 6.45 -1.72
N LEU A 325 -16.02 7.35 -0.80
CA LEU A 325 -16.04 6.99 0.62
C LEU A 325 -17.08 5.89 0.85
N THR A 326 -16.68 4.77 1.45
CA THR A 326 -17.57 3.63 1.67
C THR A 326 -17.90 3.45 3.15
N TYR A 327 -19.12 3.02 3.45
CA TYR A 327 -19.47 2.51 4.77
C TYR A 327 -19.70 1.00 4.74
N CYS A 328 -19.09 0.28 5.68
CA CYS A 328 -19.25 -1.16 5.85
C CYS A 328 -19.97 -1.48 7.16
N THR A 329 -20.99 -2.35 7.12
CA THR A 329 -21.83 -2.64 8.30
C THR A 329 -21.16 -3.53 9.35
N TRP A 330 -20.03 -4.18 9.06
CA TRP A 330 -19.46 -5.25 9.87
C TRP A 330 -19.22 -4.89 11.34
N ASN A 331 -18.26 -4.01 11.66
CA ASN A 331 -17.94 -3.71 13.07
C ASN A 331 -18.94 -2.73 13.70
N GLY A 332 -19.44 -1.75 12.93
CA GLY A 332 -20.33 -0.70 13.44
C GLY A 332 -21.74 -1.18 13.81
N ILE A 333 -22.27 -2.19 13.10
CA ILE A 333 -23.62 -2.73 13.30
C ILE A 333 -23.60 -4.14 13.91
N GLY A 334 -22.62 -4.96 13.53
CA GLY A 334 -22.45 -6.33 14.00
C GLY A 334 -23.29 -7.37 13.25
N GLN A 335 -23.12 -8.63 13.68
CA GLN A 335 -23.64 -9.83 13.00
C GLN A 335 -25.17 -9.96 13.00
N ASN A 336 -25.89 -9.33 13.94
CA ASN A 336 -27.36 -9.34 13.97
C ASN A 336 -27.93 -8.25 13.04
N LEU A 337 -27.63 -8.36 11.75
CA LEU A 337 -27.93 -7.35 10.75
C LEU A 337 -29.42 -7.32 10.39
N THR A 338 -30.00 -6.13 10.28
CA THR A 338 -31.43 -5.93 9.94
C THR A 338 -31.58 -4.67 9.10
N GLU A 339 -32.64 -4.56 8.29
CA GLU A 339 -32.91 -3.36 7.50
C GLU A 339 -33.01 -2.09 8.37
N ASP A 340 -33.63 -2.16 9.55
CA ASP A 340 -33.78 -1.04 10.49
C ASP A 340 -32.44 -0.53 11.04
N LYS A 341 -31.51 -1.43 11.36
CA LYS A 341 -30.17 -1.05 11.80
C LYS A 341 -29.38 -0.36 10.69
N ILE A 342 -29.53 -0.83 9.45
CA ILE A 342 -28.91 -0.17 8.29
C ILE A 342 -29.48 1.23 8.13
N PHE A 343 -30.80 1.40 8.17
CA PHE A 343 -31.42 2.73 8.09
C PHE A 343 -30.96 3.66 9.22
N THR A 344 -30.90 3.16 10.46
CA THR A 344 -30.41 3.94 11.61
C THR A 344 -28.96 4.40 11.42
N ALA A 345 -28.10 3.55 10.88
CA ALA A 345 -26.71 3.92 10.59
C ALA A 345 -26.62 5.00 9.50
N LEU A 346 -27.37 4.85 8.42
CA LEU A 346 -27.40 5.83 7.33
C LEU A 346 -27.98 7.18 7.78
N ASP A 347 -29.04 7.18 8.59
CA ASP A 347 -29.61 8.38 9.19
C ASP A 347 -28.60 9.09 10.12
N SER A 348 -27.81 8.32 10.87
CA SER A 348 -26.71 8.86 11.68
C SER A 348 -25.64 9.54 10.83
N LEU A 349 -25.19 8.92 9.75
CA LEU A 349 -24.20 9.51 8.84
C LEU A 349 -24.74 10.80 8.23
N LYS A 350 -25.98 10.78 7.71
CA LYS A 350 -26.65 11.95 7.12
C LYS A 350 -26.80 13.10 8.12
N LYS A 351 -27.18 12.80 9.36
CA LYS A 351 -27.32 13.81 10.43
C LYS A 351 -26.00 14.52 10.75
N ASN A 352 -24.86 13.84 10.55
CA ASN A 352 -23.52 14.39 10.76
C ASN A 352 -22.88 14.91 9.45
N GLU A 353 -23.67 15.07 8.38
CA GLU A 353 -23.22 15.53 7.05
C GLU A 353 -22.16 14.64 6.39
N ILE A 354 -22.10 13.36 6.80
CA ILE A 354 -21.23 12.34 6.21
C ILE A 354 -21.97 11.69 5.05
N ASN A 355 -21.65 12.15 3.84
CA ASN A 355 -22.21 11.60 2.62
C ASN A 355 -21.30 10.50 2.09
N ILE A 356 -21.71 9.24 2.21
CA ILE A 356 -20.99 8.10 1.63
C ILE A 356 -21.40 7.87 0.17
N THR A 357 -20.48 7.37 -0.65
CA THR A 357 -20.76 7.03 -2.05
C THR A 357 -21.13 5.55 -2.19
N ASN A 358 -20.56 4.70 -1.34
CA ASN A 358 -20.76 3.25 -1.40
C ASN A 358 -21.24 2.70 -0.06
N LEU A 359 -22.09 1.68 -0.09
CA LEU A 359 -22.51 0.92 1.08
C LEU A 359 -22.17 -0.56 0.88
N ILE A 360 -21.50 -1.18 1.85
CA ILE A 360 -21.31 -2.63 1.92
C ILE A 360 -22.24 -3.17 3.00
N ILE A 361 -23.26 -3.92 2.58
CA ILE A 361 -24.10 -4.76 3.46
C ILE A 361 -23.30 -6.05 3.69
N ASP A 362 -22.59 -6.07 4.82
CA ASP A 362 -21.69 -7.17 5.18
C ASP A 362 -22.47 -8.40 5.69
N ASP A 363 -21.76 -9.41 6.19
CA ASP A 363 -22.25 -10.74 6.52
C ASP A 363 -23.53 -10.76 7.41
N ASN A 364 -24.33 -11.83 7.26
CA ASN A 364 -25.61 -12.16 7.93
C ASN A 364 -26.89 -11.54 7.32
N TRP A 365 -26.86 -11.11 6.06
CA TRP A 365 -28.09 -10.76 5.34
C TRP A 365 -28.79 -11.99 4.72
N GLN A 366 -28.04 -13.05 4.42
CA GLN A 366 -28.52 -14.24 3.71
C GLN A 366 -29.52 -15.08 4.52
N SER A 367 -30.34 -15.87 3.82
CA SER A 367 -31.17 -16.93 4.43
C SER A 367 -30.34 -18.17 4.78
N LEU A 368 -30.16 -18.43 6.07
CA LEU A 368 -29.35 -19.52 6.62
C LEU A 368 -30.21 -20.57 7.33
N ASP A 369 -29.78 -21.83 7.35
CA ASP A 369 -30.54 -22.94 7.95
C ASP A 369 -30.56 -22.97 9.48
N THR A 370 -29.64 -22.23 10.10
CA THR A 370 -29.52 -22.09 11.55
C THR A 370 -29.25 -20.62 11.89
N GLU A 371 -30.07 -20.05 12.77
CA GLU A 371 -29.91 -18.68 13.27
C GLU A 371 -29.17 -18.69 14.62
N GLY A 372 -28.19 -17.79 14.80
CA GLY A 372 -27.52 -17.57 16.09
C GLY A 372 -26.58 -18.68 16.57
N GLY A 373 -26.19 -19.60 15.69
CA GLY A 373 -25.25 -20.69 15.95
C GLY A 373 -23.78 -20.36 15.66
N ASP A 374 -22.94 -21.41 15.65
CA ASP A 374 -21.55 -21.33 15.18
C ASP A 374 -21.51 -20.98 13.69
N GLN A 375 -20.96 -19.81 13.36
CA GLN A 375 -20.92 -19.25 12.01
C GLN A 375 -20.37 -20.27 10.98
N PHE A 376 -19.36 -21.07 11.35
CA PHE A 376 -18.76 -22.08 10.48
C PHE A 376 -19.68 -23.25 10.13
N LYS A 377 -20.83 -23.38 10.80
CA LYS A 377 -21.82 -24.44 10.57
C LYS A 377 -23.07 -23.97 9.83
N ASN A 378 -23.35 -22.67 9.84
CA ASN A 378 -24.52 -22.13 9.16
C ASN A 378 -24.35 -22.34 7.65
N ALA A 379 -25.39 -22.81 6.95
CA ALA A 379 -25.32 -23.07 5.52
C ALA A 379 -26.40 -22.32 4.74
N TRP A 380 -26.08 -21.98 3.49
CA TRP A 380 -26.92 -21.10 2.67
C TRP A 380 -28.12 -21.84 2.08
N MET A 381 -29.33 -21.30 2.26
CA MET A 381 -30.56 -21.96 1.80
C MET A 381 -31.09 -21.46 0.47
N GLU A 382 -31.14 -20.15 0.27
CA GLU A 382 -31.74 -19.49 -0.90
C GLU A 382 -31.12 -18.10 -1.12
N PHE A 383 -31.22 -17.57 -2.35
CA PHE A 383 -30.62 -16.27 -2.70
C PHE A 383 -31.24 -15.08 -1.96
N GLU A 384 -32.50 -15.18 -1.54
CA GLU A 384 -33.21 -14.10 -0.83
C GLU A 384 -32.66 -13.87 0.59
N ALA A 385 -32.77 -12.63 1.06
CA ALA A 385 -32.38 -12.24 2.41
C ALA A 385 -33.22 -12.94 3.49
N ASN A 386 -32.68 -13.12 4.69
CA ASN A 386 -33.42 -13.73 5.79
C ASN A 386 -34.63 -12.87 6.17
N LYS A 387 -35.78 -13.53 6.40
CA LYS A 387 -37.05 -12.84 6.70
C LYS A 387 -37.09 -12.19 8.08
N GLY A 388 -36.21 -12.61 8.99
CA GLY A 388 -36.12 -12.02 10.34
C GLY A 388 -35.55 -10.60 10.30
N GLY A 389 -34.45 -10.39 9.58
CA GLY A 389 -33.78 -9.09 9.43
C GLY A 389 -34.26 -8.27 8.24
N PHE A 390 -34.81 -8.91 7.20
CA PHE A 390 -35.27 -8.29 5.95
C PHE A 390 -36.69 -8.78 5.61
N PRO A 391 -37.70 -8.45 6.43
CA PRO A 391 -39.07 -8.98 6.30
C PRO A 391 -39.74 -8.64 4.95
N ARG A 392 -39.25 -7.60 4.25
CA ARG A 392 -39.76 -7.16 2.94
C ARG A 392 -38.87 -7.60 1.77
N GLY A 393 -37.84 -8.40 2.03
CA GLY A 393 -36.86 -8.86 1.04
C GLY A 393 -35.78 -7.84 0.72
N LEU A 394 -34.73 -8.30 0.06
CA LEU A 394 -33.55 -7.50 -0.27
C LEU A 394 -33.89 -6.35 -1.22
N GLN A 395 -34.69 -6.62 -2.26
CA GLN A 395 -35.06 -5.61 -3.27
C GLN A 395 -35.75 -4.39 -2.65
N ARG A 396 -36.68 -4.60 -1.71
CA ARG A 396 -37.37 -3.48 -1.05
C ARG A 396 -36.42 -2.67 -0.18
N THR A 397 -35.53 -3.36 0.54
CA THR A 397 -34.51 -2.72 1.38
C THR A 397 -33.59 -1.84 0.55
N VAL A 398 -33.03 -2.38 -0.54
CA VAL A 398 -32.14 -1.65 -1.47
C VAL A 398 -32.84 -0.45 -2.10
N ALA A 399 -34.10 -0.61 -2.54
CA ALA A 399 -34.89 0.50 -3.09
C ALA A 399 -35.12 1.62 -2.05
N ASP A 400 -35.41 1.27 -0.80
CA ASP A 400 -35.58 2.23 0.28
C ASP A 400 -34.25 2.95 0.59
N ILE A 401 -33.11 2.24 0.61
CA ILE A 401 -31.78 2.83 0.79
C ILE A 401 -31.50 3.90 -0.28
N ARG A 402 -31.65 3.55 -1.56
CA ARG A 402 -31.37 4.47 -2.69
C ARG A 402 -32.30 5.67 -2.69
N SER A 403 -33.60 5.48 -2.42
CA SER A 403 -34.57 6.57 -2.42
C SER A 403 -34.37 7.58 -1.28
N LYS A 404 -33.86 7.15 -0.13
CA LYS A 404 -33.63 8.01 1.05
C LYS A 404 -32.23 8.65 1.05
N ASN A 405 -31.29 8.11 0.28
CA ASN A 405 -29.86 8.46 0.27
C ASN A 405 -29.34 8.58 -1.17
N GLU A 406 -29.62 9.70 -1.82
CA GLU A 406 -29.27 9.96 -3.24
C GLU A 406 -27.75 9.95 -3.51
N ASN A 407 -26.93 10.15 -2.47
CA ASN A 407 -25.48 10.08 -2.54
C ASN A 407 -24.94 8.65 -2.69
N ILE A 408 -25.69 7.62 -2.26
CA ILE A 408 -25.26 6.22 -2.38
C ILE A 408 -25.42 5.76 -3.82
N LYS A 409 -24.29 5.64 -4.52
CA LYS A 409 -24.22 5.20 -5.92
C LYS A 409 -24.12 3.70 -6.03
N HIS A 410 -23.36 3.06 -5.15
CA HIS A 410 -23.14 1.62 -5.18
C HIS A 410 -23.54 0.94 -3.88
N ILE A 411 -24.16 -0.23 -4.01
CA ILE A 411 -24.56 -1.08 -2.89
C ILE A 411 -24.00 -2.47 -3.15
N ALA A 412 -23.06 -2.86 -2.30
CA ALA A 412 -22.45 -4.17 -2.30
C ALA A 412 -23.09 -5.07 -1.24
N VAL A 413 -23.14 -6.37 -1.51
CA VAL A 413 -23.47 -7.39 -0.51
C VAL A 413 -22.31 -8.37 -0.32
N TRP A 414 -22.13 -8.86 0.90
CA TRP A 414 -21.15 -9.88 1.22
C TRP A 414 -21.63 -11.29 0.87
N HIS A 415 -20.77 -12.19 0.39
CA HIS A 415 -21.03 -13.63 0.33
C HIS A 415 -19.71 -14.44 0.32
N ALA A 416 -19.75 -15.73 0.68
CA ALA A 416 -18.58 -16.61 0.55
C ALA A 416 -18.55 -17.32 -0.82
N ILE A 417 -17.36 -17.80 -1.24
CA ILE A 417 -17.18 -18.41 -2.58
C ILE A 417 -17.91 -19.75 -2.75
N LEU A 418 -17.95 -20.60 -1.71
CA LEU A 418 -18.56 -21.94 -1.73
C LEU A 418 -19.97 -21.98 -1.12
N GLY A 419 -20.60 -20.82 -0.94
CA GLY A 419 -21.90 -20.69 -0.30
C GLY A 419 -21.88 -19.72 0.88
N TYR A 420 -22.26 -20.20 2.07
CA TYR A 420 -21.95 -19.54 3.34
C TYR A 420 -20.74 -20.21 4.00
N TRP A 421 -20.36 -19.81 5.22
CA TRP A 421 -19.25 -20.40 5.97
C TRP A 421 -19.35 -21.94 6.14
N GLY A 422 -20.56 -22.48 6.29
CA GLY A 422 -20.85 -23.92 6.31
C GLY A 422 -21.20 -24.54 4.94
N GLY A 423 -21.17 -23.76 3.86
CA GLY A 423 -21.50 -24.17 2.50
C GLY A 423 -22.96 -23.99 2.13
N ILE A 424 -23.51 -24.96 1.41
CA ILE A 424 -24.92 -25.01 0.97
C ILE A 424 -25.73 -25.89 1.91
N SER A 425 -26.92 -25.44 2.30
CA SER A 425 -27.79 -26.24 3.15
C SER A 425 -28.42 -27.39 2.34
N PRO A 426 -28.35 -28.65 2.79
CA PRO A 426 -28.95 -29.80 2.08
C PRO A 426 -30.48 -29.76 2.02
N HIS A 427 -31.12 -28.88 2.80
CA HIS A 427 -32.57 -28.73 2.85
C HIS A 427 -33.07 -27.45 2.16
N GLY A 428 -32.15 -26.59 1.74
CA GLY A 428 -32.41 -25.31 1.08
C GLY A 428 -32.93 -25.46 -0.36
N LYS A 429 -33.33 -24.34 -0.97
CA LYS A 429 -33.71 -24.28 -2.38
C LYS A 429 -32.50 -24.46 -3.30
N ILE A 430 -31.34 -23.93 -2.92
CA ILE A 430 -30.10 -24.05 -3.73
C ILE A 430 -29.76 -25.53 -3.97
N ALA A 431 -29.74 -26.36 -2.92
CA ALA A 431 -29.45 -27.79 -3.07
C ALA A 431 -30.51 -28.60 -3.84
N LYS A 432 -31.72 -28.04 -4.05
CA LYS A 432 -32.78 -28.67 -4.86
C LYS A 432 -32.67 -28.30 -6.33
N GLU A 433 -32.19 -27.09 -6.62
CA GLU A 433 -32.11 -26.53 -7.97
C GLU A 433 -30.78 -26.87 -8.68
N TYR A 434 -29.69 -26.94 -7.92
CA TYR A 434 -28.35 -27.20 -8.44
C TYR A 434 -27.83 -28.53 -7.92
N LYS A 435 -27.08 -29.23 -8.77
CA LYS A 435 -26.31 -30.40 -8.39
C LYS A 435 -25.26 -29.99 -7.37
N THR A 436 -25.19 -30.73 -6.28
CA THR A 436 -24.24 -30.49 -5.19
C THR A 436 -23.31 -31.68 -4.96
N VAL A 437 -22.13 -31.41 -4.42
CA VAL A 437 -21.13 -32.40 -4.02
C VAL A 437 -20.72 -32.16 -2.57
N THR A 438 -20.52 -33.24 -1.81
CA THR A 438 -19.95 -33.17 -0.46
C THR A 438 -18.44 -33.17 -0.56
N VAL A 439 -17.80 -32.09 -0.12
CA VAL A 439 -16.35 -31.93 -0.12
C VAL A 439 -15.78 -32.09 1.28
N GLN A 440 -14.56 -32.62 1.38
CA GLN A 440 -13.80 -32.72 2.63
C GLN A 440 -12.82 -31.55 2.72
N LYS A 441 -12.85 -30.82 3.84
CA LYS A 441 -11.85 -29.79 4.16
C LYS A 441 -10.73 -30.38 5.04
N LYS A 442 -9.53 -29.82 4.93
CA LYS A 442 -8.38 -30.14 5.81
C LYS A 442 -8.77 -30.01 7.29
N GLY A 443 -8.08 -30.74 8.16
CA GLY A 443 -8.26 -30.59 9.61
C GLY A 443 -7.86 -29.18 10.07
N GLY A 444 -8.63 -28.58 10.98
CA GLY A 444 -8.38 -27.21 11.48
C GLY A 444 -9.67 -26.52 11.92
N VAL A 445 -9.60 -25.19 12.09
CA VAL A 445 -10.73 -24.35 12.53
C VAL A 445 -11.92 -24.45 11.57
N SER A 446 -11.67 -24.49 10.27
CA SER A 446 -12.68 -24.65 9.21
C SER A 446 -12.91 -26.10 8.79
N GLY A 447 -12.35 -27.08 9.50
CA GLY A 447 -12.33 -28.47 9.05
C GLY A 447 -13.70 -29.14 9.02
N GLY A 448 -13.73 -30.35 8.46
CA GLY A 448 -14.96 -31.16 8.33
C GLY A 448 -15.52 -31.17 6.91
N LYS A 449 -16.77 -31.60 6.78
CA LYS A 449 -17.46 -31.73 5.49
C LYS A 449 -18.39 -30.55 5.27
N MET A 450 -18.53 -30.13 4.02
CA MET A 450 -19.53 -29.17 3.58
C MET A 450 -20.13 -29.59 2.25
N LEU A 451 -21.34 -29.12 1.98
CA LEU A 451 -21.96 -29.27 0.67
C LEU A 451 -21.61 -28.03 -0.17
N ALA A 452 -21.13 -28.24 -1.39
CA ALA A 452 -20.86 -27.19 -2.38
C ALA A 452 -21.63 -27.47 -3.66
N VAL A 453 -21.85 -26.45 -4.49
CA VAL A 453 -22.36 -26.66 -5.85
C VAL A 453 -21.30 -27.42 -6.66
N ALA A 454 -21.73 -28.48 -7.36
CA ALA A 454 -20.85 -29.33 -8.15
C ALA A 454 -20.39 -28.62 -9.43
N GLU A 455 -19.21 -28.96 -9.93
CA GLU A 455 -18.53 -28.35 -11.07
C GLU A 455 -19.48 -28.01 -12.24
N GLU A 456 -20.39 -28.93 -12.57
CA GLU A 456 -21.27 -28.80 -13.74
C GLU A 456 -22.29 -27.66 -13.62
N ASP A 457 -22.67 -27.28 -12.40
CA ASP A 457 -23.70 -26.27 -12.12
C ASP A 457 -23.12 -24.94 -11.60
N VAL A 458 -21.83 -24.86 -11.29
CA VAL A 458 -21.19 -23.63 -10.77
C VAL A 458 -21.40 -22.42 -11.70
N PRO A 459 -21.22 -22.52 -13.04
CA PRO A 459 -21.47 -21.39 -13.93
C PRO A 459 -22.92 -20.89 -13.89
N ARG A 460 -23.89 -21.82 -13.90
CA ARG A 460 -25.33 -21.51 -13.82
C ARG A 460 -25.69 -20.88 -12.49
N PHE A 461 -25.17 -21.42 -11.39
CA PHE A 461 -25.36 -20.90 -10.04
C PHE A 461 -24.93 -19.45 -9.89
N TYR A 462 -23.70 -19.08 -10.32
CA TYR A 462 -23.23 -17.70 -10.23
C TYR A 462 -23.99 -16.76 -11.17
N GLN A 463 -24.37 -17.23 -12.36
CA GLN A 463 -25.18 -16.45 -13.29
C GLN A 463 -26.55 -16.12 -12.68
N ASP A 464 -27.24 -17.11 -12.14
CA ASP A 464 -28.56 -16.92 -11.52
C ASP A 464 -28.48 -16.07 -10.26
N PHE A 465 -27.47 -16.30 -9.41
CA PHE A 465 -27.27 -15.54 -8.18
C PHE A 465 -27.02 -14.06 -8.46
N TYR A 466 -26.11 -13.73 -9.39
CA TYR A 466 -25.78 -12.33 -9.67
C TYR A 466 -26.86 -11.64 -10.51
N SER A 467 -27.58 -12.39 -11.35
CA SER A 467 -28.81 -11.90 -11.98
C SER A 467 -29.87 -11.52 -10.94
N PHE A 468 -30.08 -12.37 -9.92
CA PHE A 468 -30.95 -12.04 -8.78
C PHE A 468 -30.49 -10.77 -8.06
N LEU A 469 -29.21 -10.68 -7.67
CA LEU A 469 -28.68 -9.50 -6.99
C LEU A 469 -28.87 -8.23 -7.83
N SER A 470 -28.51 -8.27 -9.11
CA SER A 470 -28.71 -7.16 -10.05
C SER A 470 -30.18 -6.74 -10.14
N SER A 471 -31.11 -7.70 -10.20
CA SER A 471 -32.56 -7.43 -10.21
C SER A 471 -33.09 -6.77 -8.93
N THR A 472 -32.38 -6.95 -7.81
CA THR A 472 -32.70 -6.29 -6.52
C THR A 472 -32.16 -4.87 -6.42
N GLY A 473 -31.30 -4.45 -7.36
CA GLY A 473 -30.63 -3.15 -7.39
C GLY A 473 -29.25 -3.15 -6.70
N VAL A 474 -28.75 -4.31 -6.27
CA VAL A 474 -27.34 -4.51 -5.87
C VAL A 474 -26.49 -4.48 -7.13
N ASP A 475 -25.37 -3.77 -7.08
CA ASP A 475 -24.52 -3.55 -8.25
C ASP A 475 -23.04 -3.91 -7.99
N SER A 476 -22.75 -4.48 -6.83
CA SER A 476 -21.40 -4.87 -6.42
C SER A 476 -21.43 -5.98 -5.37
N VAL A 477 -20.29 -6.64 -5.14
CA VAL A 477 -20.16 -7.71 -4.14
C VAL A 477 -18.85 -7.65 -3.38
N LYS A 478 -18.85 -8.05 -2.11
CA LYS A 478 -17.65 -8.43 -1.35
C LYS A 478 -17.65 -9.96 -1.24
N THR A 479 -16.76 -10.63 -1.95
CA THR A 479 -16.69 -12.09 -1.98
C THR A 479 -15.58 -12.58 -1.08
N ASP A 480 -15.96 -13.32 -0.05
CA ASP A 480 -15.11 -13.71 1.06
C ASP A 480 -14.87 -15.22 1.11
N ALA A 481 -14.06 -15.64 2.09
CA ALA A 481 -13.69 -17.04 2.32
C ALA A 481 -13.20 -17.76 1.05
N GLN A 482 -12.58 -17.03 0.10
CA GLN A 482 -12.14 -17.61 -1.16
C GLN A 482 -11.07 -18.71 -0.96
N PHE A 483 -10.29 -18.60 0.11
CA PHE A 483 -9.34 -19.61 0.54
C PHE A 483 -9.92 -21.00 0.81
N PHE A 484 -11.24 -21.15 0.99
CA PHE A 484 -11.86 -22.47 1.13
C PHE A 484 -11.56 -23.39 -0.06
N LEU A 485 -11.32 -22.81 -1.24
CA LEU A 485 -10.87 -23.55 -2.42
C LEU A 485 -9.51 -24.25 -2.19
N ASP A 486 -8.58 -23.63 -1.45
CA ASP A 486 -7.31 -24.28 -1.09
C ASP A 486 -7.44 -25.21 0.13
N GLU A 487 -8.48 -25.05 0.95
CA GLU A 487 -8.75 -25.88 2.13
C GLU A 487 -9.46 -27.20 1.84
N LEU A 488 -9.94 -27.41 0.62
CA LEU A 488 -10.38 -28.73 0.17
C LEU A 488 -9.20 -29.72 0.32
N ASP A 489 -9.45 -30.95 0.77
CA ASP A 489 -8.43 -31.96 1.09
C ASP A 489 -8.18 -32.94 -0.07
N ASP A 490 -9.24 -33.30 -0.81
CA ASP A 490 -9.16 -34.23 -1.93
C ASP A 490 -8.63 -33.53 -3.21
N ALA A 491 -7.66 -34.15 -3.88
CA ALA A 491 -7.08 -33.66 -5.14
C ALA A 491 -8.13 -33.55 -6.26
N THR A 492 -9.10 -34.47 -6.29
CA THR A 492 -10.20 -34.45 -7.25
C THR A 492 -11.06 -33.20 -7.09
N ASP A 493 -11.37 -32.83 -5.85
CA ASP A 493 -12.24 -31.68 -5.57
C ASP A 493 -11.51 -30.37 -5.88
N ARG A 494 -10.21 -30.27 -5.52
CA ARG A 494 -9.40 -29.09 -5.88
C ARG A 494 -9.30 -28.89 -7.39
N ARG A 495 -8.98 -29.96 -8.13
CA ARG A 495 -8.86 -29.92 -9.59
C ARG A 495 -10.18 -29.53 -10.26
N ALA A 496 -11.31 -30.03 -9.76
CA ALA A 496 -12.63 -29.72 -10.30
C ALA A 496 -13.13 -28.31 -9.93
N LEU A 497 -12.90 -27.87 -8.68
CA LEU A 497 -13.63 -26.73 -8.13
C LEU A 497 -12.82 -25.42 -8.07
N ILE A 498 -11.48 -25.45 -7.90
CA ILE A 498 -10.69 -24.21 -7.73
C ILE A 498 -10.91 -23.27 -8.92
N ARG A 499 -10.53 -23.69 -10.12
CA ARG A 499 -10.64 -22.84 -11.32
C ARG A 499 -12.09 -22.58 -11.69
N THR A 500 -12.95 -23.58 -11.62
CA THR A 500 -14.38 -23.46 -11.98
C THR A 500 -15.10 -22.38 -11.16
N TYR A 501 -14.89 -22.34 -9.83
CA TYR A 501 -15.46 -21.28 -9.00
C TYR A 501 -14.83 -19.93 -9.28
N GLN A 502 -13.51 -19.85 -9.43
CA GLN A 502 -12.81 -18.58 -9.71
C GLN A 502 -13.23 -17.97 -11.05
N ASP A 503 -13.37 -18.78 -12.08
CA ASP A 503 -13.74 -18.35 -13.43
C ASP A 503 -15.21 -17.94 -13.47
N ALA A 504 -16.11 -18.77 -12.92
CA ALA A 504 -17.52 -18.42 -12.82
C ALA A 504 -17.74 -17.12 -12.04
N TRP A 505 -17.04 -16.94 -10.92
CA TRP A 505 -17.06 -15.69 -10.16
C TRP A 505 -16.55 -14.51 -10.99
N SER A 506 -15.36 -14.63 -11.60
CA SER A 506 -14.72 -13.56 -12.37
C SER A 506 -15.57 -13.12 -13.58
N ILE A 507 -16.19 -14.07 -14.28
CA ILE A 507 -17.06 -13.80 -15.42
C ILE A 507 -18.32 -13.06 -14.96
N ASN A 508 -18.95 -13.52 -13.88
CA ASN A 508 -20.22 -12.94 -13.44
C ASN A 508 -20.06 -11.58 -12.76
N ILE A 509 -18.96 -11.30 -12.03
CA ILE A 509 -18.71 -9.93 -11.53
C ILE A 509 -18.55 -8.93 -12.69
N LEU A 510 -17.97 -9.37 -13.81
CA LEU A 510 -17.83 -8.53 -14.99
C LEU A 510 -19.18 -8.31 -15.66
N ARG A 511 -19.94 -9.38 -15.86
CA ARG A 511 -21.25 -9.37 -16.54
C ARG A 511 -22.30 -8.51 -15.81
N TYR A 512 -22.44 -8.70 -14.50
CA TYR A 512 -23.54 -8.09 -13.74
C TYR A 512 -23.14 -6.82 -12.99
N PHE A 513 -21.86 -6.67 -12.66
CA PHE A 513 -21.38 -5.60 -11.77
C PHE A 513 -20.30 -4.72 -12.42
N SER A 514 -19.95 -4.95 -13.70
CA SER A 514 -18.86 -4.25 -14.40
C SER A 514 -17.55 -4.30 -13.59
N ALA A 515 -17.25 -5.44 -12.98
CA ALA A 515 -16.11 -5.70 -12.10
C ALA A 515 -16.08 -4.91 -10.77
N LYS A 516 -17.20 -4.28 -10.36
CA LYS A 516 -17.35 -3.71 -9.02
C LYS A 516 -17.43 -4.83 -7.96
N ALA A 517 -16.27 -5.31 -7.54
CA ALA A 517 -16.16 -6.36 -6.53
C ALA A 517 -14.96 -6.14 -5.60
N ILE A 518 -15.07 -6.69 -4.39
CA ILE A 518 -13.97 -6.83 -3.42
C ILE A 518 -13.70 -8.33 -3.28
N SER A 519 -12.49 -8.75 -3.59
CA SER A 519 -12.02 -10.11 -3.39
C SER A 519 -11.33 -10.22 -2.02
N CYS A 520 -11.96 -10.93 -1.10
CA CYS A 520 -11.55 -11.08 0.28
C CYS A 520 -11.10 -12.52 0.61
N MET A 521 -10.15 -12.64 1.53
CA MET A 521 -9.53 -13.92 1.94
C MET A 521 -9.01 -14.73 0.76
N SER A 522 -8.40 -14.06 -0.22
CA SER A 522 -8.06 -14.61 -1.54
C SER A 522 -6.56 -14.63 -1.82
N GLN A 523 -5.72 -14.55 -0.79
CA GLN A 523 -4.25 -14.54 -0.94
C GLN A 523 -3.64 -15.96 -0.95
N THR A 524 -4.41 -17.00 -1.33
CA THR A 524 -3.83 -18.32 -1.57
C THR A 524 -3.02 -18.29 -2.87
N PRO A 525 -1.87 -19.00 -2.97
CA PRO A 525 -1.01 -18.93 -4.15
C PRO A 525 -1.76 -19.22 -5.46
N GLN A 526 -2.62 -20.25 -5.50
CA GLN A 526 -3.38 -20.56 -6.71
C GLN A 526 -4.28 -19.40 -7.15
N ILE A 527 -4.89 -18.67 -6.20
CA ILE A 527 -5.71 -17.51 -6.54
C ILE A 527 -4.86 -16.32 -6.99
N LEU A 528 -3.74 -16.07 -6.30
CA LEU A 528 -2.81 -15.00 -6.65
C LEU A 528 -2.33 -15.12 -8.10
N PHE A 529 -1.94 -16.32 -8.53
CA PHE A 529 -1.45 -16.54 -9.89
C PHE A 529 -2.58 -16.71 -10.93
N HIS A 530 -3.70 -17.38 -10.60
CA HIS A 530 -4.78 -17.62 -11.57
C HIS A 530 -5.66 -16.39 -11.82
N SER A 531 -6.15 -15.75 -10.75
CA SER A 531 -7.16 -14.68 -10.87
C SER A 531 -6.59 -13.28 -10.78
N GLN A 532 -5.52 -13.10 -10.01
CA GLN A 532 -5.02 -11.77 -9.66
C GLN A 532 -3.78 -11.37 -10.45
N MET A 533 -2.99 -12.31 -10.94
CA MET A 533 -1.82 -11.98 -11.74
C MET A 533 -2.21 -11.49 -13.14
N PRO A 534 -3.04 -12.16 -13.95
CA PRO A 534 -3.30 -11.77 -15.35
C PRO A 534 -3.85 -10.34 -15.56
N PHE A 535 -3.35 -9.63 -16.60
CA PHE A 535 -3.83 -8.28 -17.00
C PHE A 535 -4.92 -8.32 -18.10
N ASN A 536 -5.43 -9.50 -18.45
CA ASN A 536 -6.50 -9.66 -19.45
C ASN A 536 -7.92 -9.39 -18.88
N LYS A 537 -8.02 -8.93 -17.63
CA LYS A 537 -9.26 -8.66 -16.89
C LYS A 537 -9.18 -7.25 -16.26
N PRO A 538 -10.31 -6.61 -15.93
CA PRO A 538 -10.28 -5.37 -15.15
C PRO A 538 -9.61 -5.57 -13.80
N GLN A 539 -8.94 -4.54 -13.31
CA GLN A 539 -8.40 -4.50 -11.94
C GLN A 539 -9.54 -4.58 -10.93
N ILE A 540 -9.37 -5.39 -9.88
CA ILE A 540 -10.36 -5.56 -8.80
C ILE A 540 -9.76 -5.19 -7.44
N MET A 541 -10.59 -4.81 -6.47
CA MET A 541 -10.13 -4.57 -5.11
C MET A 541 -9.85 -5.92 -4.43
N VAL A 542 -8.70 -6.05 -3.76
CA VAL A 542 -8.31 -7.27 -3.04
C VAL A 542 -7.88 -6.93 -1.63
N ARG A 543 -8.54 -7.53 -0.63
CA ARG A 543 -8.14 -7.40 0.78
C ARG A 543 -6.69 -7.86 0.95
N ASN A 544 -5.86 -6.95 1.46
CA ASN A 544 -4.41 -7.08 1.45
C ASN A 544 -3.84 -7.57 2.80
N SER A 545 -4.69 -7.73 3.81
CA SER A 545 -4.35 -8.26 5.14
C SER A 545 -5.55 -8.94 5.81
N ASP A 546 -5.27 -9.55 6.97
CA ASP A 546 -6.28 -9.93 7.95
C ASP A 546 -7.12 -8.73 8.43
N ASP A 547 -8.20 -9.01 9.15
CA ASP A 547 -9.19 -8.02 9.58
C ASP A 547 -8.63 -6.94 10.51
N PHE A 548 -9.23 -5.76 10.44
CA PHE A 548 -9.15 -4.75 11.48
C PHE A 548 -9.93 -5.21 12.73
N PHE A 549 -9.19 -5.44 13.82
CA PHE A 549 -9.76 -5.82 15.11
C PHE A 549 -9.77 -4.62 16.07
N PRO A 550 -10.88 -3.86 16.21
CA PRO A 550 -10.92 -2.64 17.04
C PRO A 550 -10.53 -2.89 18.49
N GLU A 551 -10.92 -4.05 19.04
CA GLU A 551 -10.73 -4.39 20.45
C GLU A 551 -9.36 -5.04 20.77
N VAL A 552 -8.46 -5.15 19.78
CA VAL A 552 -7.13 -5.78 19.95
C VAL A 552 -6.03 -4.74 19.70
N PRO A 553 -5.58 -3.99 20.73
CA PRO A 553 -4.63 -2.89 20.56
C PRO A 553 -3.33 -3.26 19.86
N ALA A 554 -2.81 -4.47 20.12
CA ALA A 554 -1.58 -4.96 19.51
C ALA A 554 -1.72 -5.23 18.00
N SER A 555 -2.94 -5.38 17.49
CA SER A 555 -3.18 -5.63 16.07
C SER A 555 -2.97 -4.38 15.21
N HIS A 556 -3.17 -3.17 15.75
CA HIS A 556 -3.18 -1.96 14.91
C HIS A 556 -1.84 -1.62 14.25
N PRO A 557 -0.69 -1.63 14.96
CA PRO A 557 0.59 -1.42 14.30
C PRO A 557 0.94 -2.58 13.34
N TRP A 558 0.62 -3.81 13.74
CA TRP A 558 0.86 -5.00 12.93
C TRP A 558 0.06 -4.96 11.62
N HIS A 559 -1.19 -4.50 11.66
CA HIS A 559 -2.07 -4.38 10.49
C HIS A 559 -1.46 -3.51 9.40
N ILE A 560 -0.95 -2.33 9.77
CA ILE A 560 -0.35 -1.38 8.83
C ILE A 560 1.00 -1.89 8.34
N PHE A 561 1.81 -2.48 9.24
CA PHE A 561 3.08 -3.11 8.87
C PHE A 561 2.87 -4.25 7.86
N CYS A 562 1.90 -5.11 8.11
CA CYS A 562 1.55 -6.24 7.24
C CYS A 562 1.09 -5.74 5.87
N ASN A 563 0.15 -4.80 5.83
CA ASN A 563 -0.34 -4.23 4.58
C ASN A 563 0.78 -3.60 3.74
N ALA A 564 1.61 -2.75 4.34
CA ALA A 564 2.70 -2.07 3.64
C ALA A 564 3.71 -3.04 3.02
N HIS A 565 4.00 -4.17 3.69
CA HIS A 565 4.93 -5.17 3.17
C HIS A 565 4.26 -6.14 2.19
N ASN A 566 3.00 -6.51 2.39
CA ASN A 566 2.23 -7.30 1.41
C ASN A 566 2.12 -6.53 0.08
N SER A 567 2.03 -5.20 0.14
CA SER A 567 2.05 -4.31 -1.03
C SER A 567 3.36 -4.34 -1.83
N LEU A 568 4.48 -4.84 -1.28
CA LEU A 568 5.68 -5.12 -2.06
C LEU A 568 5.41 -6.17 -3.15
N PHE A 569 4.50 -7.12 -2.88
CA PHE A 569 4.08 -8.14 -3.84
C PHE A 569 2.82 -7.75 -4.60
N THR A 570 1.77 -7.29 -3.90
CA THR A 570 0.45 -7.06 -4.53
C THR A 570 0.43 -5.89 -5.51
N GLN A 571 1.37 -4.93 -5.44
CA GLN A 571 1.55 -3.90 -6.47
C GLN A 571 1.83 -4.47 -7.87
N HIS A 572 2.37 -5.70 -7.95
CA HIS A 572 2.69 -6.37 -9.21
C HIS A 572 1.58 -7.31 -9.68
N LEU A 573 0.43 -7.33 -9.02
CA LEU A 573 -0.77 -8.04 -9.47
C LEU A 573 -1.74 -7.05 -10.14
N ASN A 574 -2.73 -7.58 -10.86
CA ASN A 574 -3.84 -6.82 -11.44
C ASN A 574 -4.93 -6.50 -10.41
N VAL A 575 -4.52 -5.88 -9.30
CA VAL A 575 -5.41 -5.64 -8.14
C VAL A 575 -5.18 -4.25 -7.56
N LEU A 576 -6.20 -3.74 -6.88
CA LEU A 576 -6.08 -2.58 -6.01
C LEU A 576 -6.05 -3.07 -4.55
N PRO A 577 -4.93 -2.94 -3.82
CA PRO A 577 -4.84 -3.42 -2.45
C PRO A 577 -5.80 -2.68 -1.52
N ASP A 578 -6.68 -3.43 -0.87
CA ASP A 578 -7.64 -2.96 0.12
C ASP A 578 -7.10 -3.21 1.54
N TRP A 579 -6.86 -2.14 2.28
CA TRP A 579 -6.27 -2.16 3.63
C TRP A 579 -7.32 -2.33 4.74
N ASP A 580 -8.52 -2.76 4.37
CA ASP A 580 -9.66 -3.03 5.24
C ASP A 580 -10.32 -1.79 5.86
N MET A 581 -11.56 -1.97 6.30
CA MET A 581 -12.32 -0.94 7.03
C MET A 581 -11.66 -0.55 8.36
N PHE A 582 -12.03 0.61 8.89
CA PHE A 582 -11.66 1.03 10.25
C PHE A 582 -12.71 1.95 10.88
N GLN A 583 -12.57 2.24 12.18
CA GLN A 583 -13.44 3.17 12.91
C GLN A 583 -12.76 4.54 13.07
N THR A 584 -13.49 5.59 12.73
CA THR A 584 -13.04 6.99 12.83
C THR A 584 -13.14 7.51 14.26
N SER A 585 -14.04 6.95 15.08
CA SER A 585 -14.13 7.23 16.52
C SER A 585 -13.45 6.13 17.33
N HIS A 586 -12.11 6.14 17.32
CA HIS A 586 -11.28 5.13 17.99
C HIS A 586 -9.92 5.72 18.40
N PRO A 587 -9.25 5.26 19.48
CA PRO A 587 -7.92 5.76 19.87
C PRO A 587 -6.84 5.68 18.78
N TRP A 588 -6.98 4.71 17.87
CA TRP A 588 -6.09 4.52 16.71
C TRP A 588 -6.65 5.08 15.39
N ALA A 589 -7.73 5.86 15.44
CA ALA A 589 -8.44 6.28 14.23
C ALA A 589 -7.57 7.10 13.27
N SER A 590 -6.86 8.12 13.77
CA SER A 590 -6.03 8.98 12.92
C SER A 590 -4.84 8.23 12.33
N PHE A 591 -4.28 7.28 13.09
CA PHE A 591 -3.21 6.39 12.65
C PHE A 591 -3.67 5.49 11.48
N HIS A 592 -4.87 4.90 11.57
CA HIS A 592 -5.45 4.10 10.49
C HIS A 592 -5.90 4.95 9.29
N ALA A 593 -6.50 6.13 9.53
CA ALA A 593 -6.90 7.08 8.49
C ALA A 593 -5.71 7.49 7.62
N ALA A 594 -4.60 7.91 8.25
CA ALA A 594 -3.38 8.29 7.56
C ALA A 594 -2.83 7.15 6.69
N ALA A 595 -2.82 5.92 7.22
CA ALA A 595 -2.38 4.75 6.47
C ALA A 595 -3.27 4.43 5.26
N ARG A 596 -4.60 4.54 5.39
CA ARG A 596 -5.52 4.36 4.25
C ARG A 596 -5.32 5.44 3.19
N CYS A 597 -5.09 6.70 3.58
CA CYS A 597 -4.81 7.77 2.62
C CYS A 597 -3.54 7.51 1.80
N VAL A 598 -2.47 7.01 2.41
CA VAL A 598 -1.21 6.72 1.69
C VAL A 598 -1.18 5.33 1.02
N SER A 599 -2.20 4.50 1.22
CA SER A 599 -2.23 3.13 0.68
C SER A 599 -2.34 3.05 -0.83
N GLY A 600 -2.84 4.10 -1.48
CA GLY A 600 -3.23 4.08 -2.90
C GLY A 600 -4.44 3.21 -3.20
N GLY A 601 -5.10 2.66 -2.16
CA GLY A 601 -6.31 1.85 -2.22
C GLY A 601 -7.57 2.59 -1.73
N PRO A 602 -8.68 1.86 -1.53
CA PRO A 602 -9.95 2.42 -1.10
C PRO A 602 -9.97 2.76 0.41
N ILE A 603 -10.95 3.56 0.84
CA ILE A 603 -11.17 3.89 2.26
C ILE A 603 -12.60 3.55 2.66
N TYR A 604 -12.72 2.64 3.62
CA TYR A 604 -14.01 2.24 4.19
C TYR A 604 -14.06 2.56 5.69
N ILE A 605 -15.15 3.16 6.12
CA ILE A 605 -15.45 3.38 7.54
C ILE A 605 -16.48 2.36 8.03
N THR A 606 -16.39 1.95 9.30
CA THR A 606 -17.34 1.02 9.94
C THR A 606 -17.72 1.52 11.34
N ASP A 607 -17.98 2.83 11.41
CA ASP A 607 -18.31 3.52 12.65
C ASP A 607 -19.58 2.97 13.28
N VAL A 608 -19.60 2.91 14.61
CA VAL A 608 -20.84 2.70 15.35
C VAL A 608 -21.75 3.92 15.14
N PRO A 609 -23.04 3.75 14.82
CA PRO A 609 -23.96 4.88 14.65
C PRO A 609 -23.90 5.86 15.83
N GLY A 610 -23.70 7.14 15.52
CA GLY A 610 -23.54 8.24 16.48
C GLY A 610 -22.11 8.46 16.97
N LYS A 611 -21.13 7.65 16.54
CA LYS A 611 -19.71 7.78 16.89
C LYS A 611 -18.87 8.00 15.63
N HIS A 612 -18.82 9.24 15.18
CA HIS A 612 -18.08 9.64 13.98
C HIS A 612 -17.09 10.76 14.32
N ASP A 613 -15.86 10.66 13.82
CA ASP A 613 -14.91 11.77 13.81
C ASP A 613 -15.00 12.50 12.46
N VAL A 614 -15.85 13.52 12.40
CA VAL A 614 -16.15 14.28 11.17
C VAL A 614 -14.92 15.03 10.67
N ASP A 615 -14.12 15.60 11.57
CA ASP A 615 -12.91 16.33 11.21
C ASP A 615 -11.87 15.40 10.58
N LEU A 616 -11.71 14.19 11.12
CA LEU A 616 -10.85 13.17 10.52
C LEU A 616 -11.36 12.73 9.15
N ILE A 617 -12.67 12.49 9.00
CA ILE A 617 -13.28 12.17 7.70
C ILE A 617 -13.02 13.27 6.67
N HIS A 618 -13.11 14.54 7.07
CA HIS A 618 -12.81 15.67 6.21
C HIS A 618 -11.35 15.78 5.83
N GLN A 619 -10.40 15.23 6.59
CA GLN A 619 -8.99 15.18 6.16
C GLN A 619 -8.73 14.12 5.08
N MET A 620 -9.54 13.06 5.03
CA MET A 620 -9.40 11.96 4.06
C MET A 620 -10.19 12.20 2.76
N THR A 621 -11.21 13.04 2.81
CA THR A 621 -12.22 13.17 1.75
C THR A 621 -12.41 14.60 1.26
N ALA A 622 -12.98 14.76 0.07
CA ALA A 622 -13.40 16.02 -0.49
C ALA A 622 -14.73 15.89 -1.25
N LYS A 623 -15.47 16.98 -1.38
CA LYS A 623 -16.73 17.00 -2.16
C LYS A 623 -16.43 17.39 -3.61
N THR A 624 -16.89 16.58 -4.55
CA THR A 624 -16.89 16.93 -5.98
C THR A 624 -17.86 18.07 -6.26
N PRO A 625 -17.73 18.75 -7.41
CA PRO A 625 -18.71 19.74 -7.89
C PRO A 625 -20.16 19.23 -7.94
N ARG A 626 -20.34 17.92 -8.20
CA ARG A 626 -21.65 17.25 -8.20
C ARG A 626 -22.13 16.81 -6.80
N GLY A 627 -21.39 17.12 -5.75
CA GLY A 627 -21.78 16.84 -4.36
C GLY A 627 -21.44 15.43 -3.85
N ASN A 628 -20.89 14.54 -4.68
CA ASN A 628 -20.39 13.24 -4.23
C ASN A 628 -19.14 13.42 -3.37
N THR A 629 -18.97 12.57 -2.35
CA THR A 629 -17.77 12.52 -1.51
C THR A 629 -16.78 11.54 -2.10
N VAL A 630 -15.58 12.02 -2.37
CA VAL A 630 -14.46 11.21 -2.88
C VAL A 630 -13.31 11.21 -1.90
N ILE A 631 -12.55 10.12 -1.90
CA ILE A 631 -11.25 10.03 -1.23
C ILE A 631 -10.17 10.60 -2.17
N LEU A 632 -9.06 11.06 -1.59
CA LEU A 632 -7.90 11.53 -2.35
C LEU A 632 -6.87 10.42 -2.51
N ARG A 633 -7.26 9.36 -3.23
CA ARG A 633 -6.43 8.18 -3.48
C ARG A 633 -5.20 8.55 -4.30
N THR A 634 -4.03 8.08 -3.87
CA THR A 634 -2.78 8.29 -4.59
C THR A 634 -2.71 7.41 -5.85
N HIS A 635 -1.87 7.79 -6.82
CA HIS A 635 -1.84 7.12 -8.12
C HIS A 635 -1.08 5.79 -8.09
N THR A 636 -0.11 5.65 -7.18
CA THR A 636 0.64 4.40 -6.98
C THR A 636 0.27 3.73 -5.66
N VAL A 637 0.36 2.39 -5.62
CA VAL A 637 0.15 1.62 -4.39
C VAL A 637 1.17 2.04 -3.34
N GLY A 638 0.69 2.37 -2.15
CA GLY A 638 1.51 2.60 -0.97
C GLY A 638 2.16 1.31 -0.50
N LYS A 639 3.49 1.32 -0.34
CA LYS A 639 4.27 0.16 0.09
C LYS A 639 5.40 0.56 1.03
N SER A 640 5.90 -0.40 1.81
CA SER A 640 7.13 -0.20 2.58
C SER A 640 8.27 0.18 1.64
N ILE A 641 9.10 1.16 2.01
CA ILE A 641 10.36 1.46 1.30
C ILE A 641 11.56 0.72 1.92
N GLU A 642 11.35 -0.05 3.00
CA GLU A 642 12.39 -0.78 3.71
C GLU A 642 11.98 -2.26 3.87
N ALA A 643 12.15 -3.07 2.81
CA ALA A 643 11.71 -4.48 2.81
C ALA A 643 12.30 -5.33 3.96
N TYR A 644 13.54 -5.03 4.37
CA TYR A 644 14.32 -5.82 5.33
C TYR A 644 14.25 -5.34 6.78
N SER A 645 13.45 -4.30 7.07
CA SER A 645 13.22 -3.82 8.44
C SER A 645 12.17 -4.72 9.11
N SER A 646 12.55 -5.40 10.19
CA SER A 646 11.63 -6.27 10.93
C SER A 646 10.65 -5.48 11.80
N TYR A 647 9.54 -6.11 12.19
CA TYR A 647 8.50 -5.48 13.02
C TYR A 647 8.99 -5.08 14.42
N ASP A 648 9.89 -5.87 15.00
CA ASP A 648 10.42 -5.64 16.35
C ASP A 648 11.64 -4.70 16.38
N GLU A 649 12.15 -4.31 15.21
CA GLU A 649 13.22 -3.32 15.13
C GLU A 649 12.71 -1.93 15.58
N PRO A 650 13.54 -1.16 16.30
CA PRO A 650 13.16 0.16 16.78
C PRO A 650 13.27 1.22 15.67
N ALA A 651 12.48 1.03 14.63
CA ALA A 651 12.44 1.85 13.42
C ALA A 651 11.02 2.35 13.14
N LEU A 652 10.93 3.49 12.47
CA LEU A 652 9.66 3.95 11.91
C LEU A 652 9.33 3.17 10.64
N LEU A 653 8.08 2.74 10.51
CA LEU A 653 7.56 2.21 9.25
C LEU A 653 7.36 3.37 8.28
N LYS A 654 7.92 3.25 7.08
CA LYS A 654 7.85 4.25 6.02
C LYS A 654 7.12 3.68 4.82
N ILE A 655 6.01 4.32 4.46
CA ILE A 655 5.15 3.94 3.34
C ILE A 655 5.31 4.99 2.25
N GLY A 656 5.91 4.59 1.12
CA GLY A 656 6.10 5.45 -0.04
C GLY A 656 4.96 5.29 -1.04
N THR A 657 4.45 6.42 -1.55
CA THR A 657 3.49 6.49 -2.67
C THR A 657 3.73 7.76 -3.49
N TYR A 658 3.13 7.86 -4.66
CA TYR A 658 3.36 8.92 -5.62
C TYR A 658 2.06 9.39 -6.28
N VAL A 659 2.01 10.68 -6.59
CA VAL A 659 0.88 11.31 -7.27
C VAL A 659 1.36 12.14 -8.44
N GLY A 660 0.81 11.89 -9.63
CA GLY A 660 1.03 12.71 -10.82
C GLY A 660 1.87 11.98 -11.85
N MET A 661 2.36 12.72 -12.85
CA MET A 661 3.23 12.18 -13.89
C MET A 661 4.65 11.97 -13.35
N ALA A 662 5.40 11.03 -13.93
CA ALA A 662 6.81 10.82 -13.56
C ALA A 662 7.61 12.14 -13.65
N HIS A 663 8.53 12.35 -12.71
CA HIS A 663 9.41 13.53 -12.58
C HIS A 663 8.75 14.87 -12.26
N THR A 664 7.43 15.02 -12.42
CA THR A 664 6.70 16.29 -12.17
C THR A 664 5.59 16.16 -11.12
N GLY A 665 5.41 14.96 -10.58
CA GLY A 665 4.46 14.65 -9.54
C GLY A 665 5.04 14.83 -8.14
N THR A 666 4.25 14.45 -7.15
CA THR A 666 4.55 14.60 -5.72
C THR A 666 4.84 13.24 -5.11
N GLY A 667 6.05 13.07 -4.57
CA GLY A 667 6.40 11.95 -3.70
C GLY A 667 5.77 12.12 -2.33
N ILE A 668 5.15 11.08 -1.79
CA ILE A 668 4.51 11.10 -0.47
C ILE A 668 5.10 9.99 0.39
N LEU A 669 5.45 10.34 1.63
CA LEU A 669 5.95 9.41 2.63
C LEU A 669 5.04 9.45 3.86
N GLY A 670 4.26 8.39 4.07
CA GLY A 670 3.59 8.13 5.33
C GLY A 670 4.55 7.48 6.31
N VAL A 671 4.71 8.04 7.50
CA VAL A 671 5.65 7.55 8.52
C VAL A 671 4.89 7.20 9.79
N PHE A 672 5.06 5.97 10.28
CA PHE A 672 4.26 5.42 11.36
C PHE A 672 5.17 4.81 12.43
N ASN A 673 4.94 5.17 13.68
CA ASN A 673 5.58 4.48 14.79
C ASN A 673 4.80 3.21 15.12
N VAL A 674 5.29 2.09 14.60
CA VAL A 674 4.72 0.77 14.87
C VAL A 674 5.29 0.09 16.12
N SER A 675 6.27 0.73 16.78
CA SER A 675 6.93 0.21 17.97
C SER A 675 6.21 0.60 19.26
N GLN A 676 6.59 -0.04 20.36
CA GLN A 676 6.07 0.23 21.70
C GLN A 676 6.81 1.37 22.44
N ARG A 677 7.66 2.14 21.74
CA ARG A 677 8.41 3.27 22.32
C ARG A 677 8.46 4.46 21.36
N SER A 678 8.81 5.64 21.85
CA SER A 678 9.05 6.80 20.98
C SER A 678 10.31 6.56 20.14
N ILE A 679 10.20 6.81 18.83
CA ILE A 679 11.31 6.68 17.88
C ILE A 679 11.59 8.04 17.25
N SER A 680 12.88 8.35 17.08
CA SER A 680 13.28 9.50 16.28
C SER A 680 14.20 9.06 15.15
N GLU A 681 13.95 9.58 13.96
CA GLU A 681 14.74 9.31 12.77
C GLU A 681 14.97 10.59 11.98
N LEU A 682 16.13 10.64 11.31
CA LEU A 682 16.40 11.60 10.25
C LEU A 682 15.91 11.00 8.92
N LEU A 683 15.20 11.79 8.14
CA LEU A 683 14.72 11.44 6.82
C LEU A 683 15.46 12.24 5.76
N ARG A 684 15.57 11.65 4.58
CA ARG A 684 16.25 12.23 3.42
C ARG A 684 15.29 12.36 2.25
N LEU A 685 15.62 13.23 1.30
CA LEU A 685 14.80 13.43 0.11
C LEU A 685 14.77 12.17 -0.76
N ASP A 686 15.87 11.43 -0.91
CA ASP A 686 15.96 10.18 -1.70
C ASP A 686 15.09 9.01 -1.19
N GLN A 687 14.47 9.15 -0.01
CA GLN A 687 13.47 8.20 0.51
C GLN A 687 12.07 8.45 -0.05
N PHE A 688 11.83 9.61 -0.68
CA PHE A 688 10.56 9.93 -1.30
C PHE A 688 10.54 9.37 -2.73
N PRO A 689 9.47 8.66 -3.15
CA PRO A 689 9.37 8.20 -4.53
C PRO A 689 9.36 9.37 -5.51
N GLY A 690 10.11 9.27 -6.62
CA GLY A 690 10.05 10.23 -7.72
C GLY A 690 10.82 11.54 -7.49
N THR A 691 11.72 11.59 -6.49
CA THR A 691 12.53 12.77 -6.17
C THR A 691 13.99 12.63 -6.58
N GLU A 692 14.28 11.82 -7.59
CA GLU A 692 15.63 11.53 -8.06
C GLU A 692 16.29 12.78 -8.66
N GLU A 693 15.51 13.59 -9.37
CA GLU A 693 15.94 14.80 -10.07
C GLU A 693 15.10 16.02 -9.68
N GLY A 694 15.68 17.21 -9.76
CA GLY A 694 14.99 18.48 -9.52
C GLY A 694 15.11 19.00 -8.09
N SER A 695 14.23 19.92 -7.74
CA SER A 695 14.19 20.58 -6.44
C SER A 695 12.80 20.50 -5.83
N TYR A 696 12.73 20.36 -4.52
CA TYR A 696 11.50 20.03 -3.82
C TYR A 696 11.34 20.88 -2.57
N ILE A 697 10.10 21.08 -2.16
CA ILE A 697 9.76 21.44 -0.78
C ILE A 697 9.07 20.26 -0.11
N ILE A 698 9.42 19.98 1.14
CA ILE A 698 8.72 19.03 2.00
C ILE A 698 7.69 19.77 2.83
N ARG A 699 6.44 19.30 2.79
CA ARG A 699 5.36 19.76 3.67
C ARG A 699 4.95 18.65 4.65
N SER A 700 4.81 19.01 5.93
CA SER A 700 4.21 18.16 6.97
C SER A 700 2.70 18.34 7.00
N HIS A 701 1.96 17.23 7.09
CA HIS A 701 0.50 17.28 7.25
C HIS A 701 0.12 17.70 8.67
N THR A 702 0.69 17.06 9.70
CA THR A 702 0.25 17.27 11.09
C THR A 702 0.56 18.68 11.61
N THR A 703 1.66 19.30 11.16
CA THR A 703 2.09 20.63 11.62
C THR A 703 1.84 21.74 10.60
N SER A 704 1.51 21.38 9.35
CA SER A 704 1.45 22.31 8.21
C SER A 704 2.75 23.07 7.92
N GLN A 705 3.88 22.71 8.55
CA GLN A 705 5.18 23.29 8.27
C GLN A 705 5.67 22.90 6.86
N VAL A 706 6.45 23.80 6.26
CA VAL A 706 7.05 23.63 4.94
C VAL A 706 8.54 23.96 5.05
N SER A 707 9.38 23.13 4.45
CA SER A 707 10.82 23.37 4.37
C SER A 707 11.16 24.44 3.33
N SER A 708 12.37 24.98 3.39
CA SER A 708 12.94 25.67 2.24
C SER A 708 13.18 24.68 1.09
N GLN A 709 13.39 25.18 -0.12
CA GLN A 709 13.73 24.36 -1.29
C GLN A 709 14.95 23.47 -1.00
N ILE A 710 14.85 22.19 -1.37
CA ILE A 710 15.81 21.12 -1.12
C ILE A 710 16.19 20.51 -2.47
N LEU A 711 17.48 20.27 -2.68
CA LEU A 711 17.99 19.48 -3.79
C LEU A 711 18.30 18.06 -3.30
N ASN A 712 18.22 17.08 -4.20
CA ASN A 712 18.62 15.72 -3.86
C ASN A 712 20.10 15.69 -3.39
N GLY A 713 20.36 15.08 -2.24
CA GLY A 713 21.62 15.16 -1.52
C GLY A 713 21.67 14.25 -0.29
N ASP A 714 22.73 14.39 0.51
CA ASP A 714 22.91 13.64 1.76
C ASP A 714 22.36 14.35 3.00
N ASP A 715 21.99 15.63 2.86
CA ASP A 715 21.43 16.40 3.96
C ASP A 715 20.01 15.91 4.32
N PRO A 716 19.68 15.82 5.61
CA PRO A 716 18.35 15.40 6.04
C PRO A 716 17.29 16.47 5.72
N CYS A 717 16.14 16.05 5.22
CA CYS A 717 14.99 16.92 4.98
C CYS A 717 14.07 17.03 6.20
N ALA A 718 14.08 16.05 7.10
CA ALA A 718 13.29 16.09 8.33
C ALA A 718 13.94 15.31 9.48
N LEU A 719 13.76 15.80 10.71
CA LEU A 719 13.94 15.09 11.96
C LEU A 719 12.56 14.82 12.54
N LEU A 720 12.16 13.56 12.58
CA LEU A 720 10.89 13.15 13.18
C LEU A 720 11.11 12.65 14.61
N ASN A 721 10.21 13.01 15.52
CA ASN A 721 10.07 12.36 16.83
C ASN A 721 8.62 11.90 17.00
N LEU A 722 8.37 10.61 16.77
CA LEU A 722 7.01 10.07 16.85
C LEU A 722 6.84 9.30 18.18
N PRO A 723 5.84 9.65 19.01
CA PRO A 723 5.46 8.84 20.17
C PRO A 723 4.84 7.51 19.72
N VAL A 724 4.54 6.61 20.66
CA VAL A 724 3.70 5.43 20.39
C VAL A 724 2.37 5.91 19.81
N GLN A 725 1.83 5.21 18.79
CA GLN A 725 0.66 5.65 17.98
C GLN A 725 0.91 6.90 17.11
N GLY A 726 2.11 7.47 17.15
CA GLY A 726 2.48 8.64 16.35
C GLY A 726 2.60 8.31 14.87
N TRP A 727 2.17 9.25 14.04
CA TRP A 727 2.29 9.18 12.59
C TRP A 727 2.51 10.57 11.99
N GLU A 728 3.00 10.62 10.76
CA GLU A 728 3.11 11.83 9.94
C GLU A 728 2.91 11.47 8.46
N ILE A 729 2.45 12.42 7.66
CA ILE A 729 2.53 12.35 6.20
C ILE A 729 3.36 13.54 5.72
N LEU A 730 4.46 13.23 5.04
CA LEU A 730 5.31 14.21 4.39
C LEU A 730 5.08 14.15 2.88
N SER A 731 4.96 15.30 2.23
CA SER A 731 4.83 15.40 0.77
C SER A 731 5.95 16.25 0.18
N ALA A 732 6.68 15.68 -0.77
CA ALA A 732 7.74 16.33 -1.54
C ALA A 732 7.16 16.91 -2.83
N PHE A 733 6.87 18.21 -2.83
CA PHE A 733 6.31 18.91 -3.98
C PHE A 733 7.43 19.45 -4.86
N PRO A 734 7.42 19.16 -6.18
CA PRO A 734 8.42 19.68 -7.10
C PRO A 734 8.26 21.20 -7.22
N VAL A 735 9.39 21.89 -7.21
CA VAL A 735 9.47 23.35 -7.32
C VAL A 735 9.98 23.69 -8.71
N HIS A 736 9.26 24.59 -9.37
CA HIS A 736 9.59 25.06 -10.71
C HIS A 736 9.99 26.53 -10.65
N ASP A 737 11.17 26.84 -11.18
CA ASP A 737 11.72 28.18 -11.25
C ASP A 737 11.36 28.87 -12.57
N PHE A 738 10.97 30.14 -12.49
CA PHE A 738 10.61 30.99 -13.63
C PHE A 738 11.22 32.39 -13.49
N GLU A 739 11.31 33.08 -14.62
CA GLU A 739 11.63 34.50 -14.66
C GLU A 739 10.46 35.29 -15.27
N LEU A 740 9.90 36.21 -14.51
CA LEU A 740 8.80 37.08 -14.93
C LEU A 740 9.29 38.11 -15.94
N GLN A 741 8.57 38.25 -17.06
CA GLN A 741 8.89 39.23 -18.10
C GLN A 741 8.13 40.54 -17.83
N ARG A 742 8.83 41.55 -17.33
CA ARG A 742 8.22 42.84 -16.99
C ARG A 742 8.05 43.73 -18.21
N ASN A 743 6.85 43.69 -18.81
CA ASN A 743 6.46 44.65 -19.86
C ASN A 743 6.05 46.03 -19.29
N GLN A 744 5.84 46.14 -17.97
CA GLN A 744 5.57 47.38 -17.24
C GLN A 744 6.32 47.39 -15.89
N PRO A 745 6.60 48.56 -15.29
CA PRO A 745 7.19 48.64 -13.96
C PRO A 745 6.31 47.95 -12.92
N ALA A 746 6.87 47.00 -12.18
CA ALA A 746 6.21 46.27 -11.11
C ALA A 746 7.20 46.08 -9.94
N ASP A 747 6.69 46.13 -8.72
CA ASP A 747 7.46 45.89 -7.50
C ASP A 747 7.68 44.37 -7.27
N GLY A 748 8.67 44.02 -6.45
CA GLY A 748 9.01 42.63 -6.10
C GLY A 748 10.14 42.02 -6.94
N PRO A 749 10.50 40.75 -6.71
CA PRO A 749 11.49 39.98 -7.52
C PRO A 749 10.97 39.52 -8.89
N SER A 750 11.87 39.37 -9.88
CA SER A 750 11.55 38.79 -11.20
C SER A 750 11.68 37.26 -11.20
N SER A 751 12.64 36.72 -10.46
CA SER A 751 12.77 35.29 -10.23
C SER A 751 11.71 34.83 -9.23
N ILE A 752 10.97 33.79 -9.60
CA ILE A 752 9.88 33.21 -8.82
C ILE A 752 9.95 31.70 -8.91
N SER A 753 9.70 31.03 -7.79
CA SER A 753 9.64 29.57 -7.72
C SER A 753 8.27 29.17 -7.19
N VAL A 754 7.61 28.22 -7.86
CA VAL A 754 6.26 27.79 -7.50
C VAL A 754 6.15 26.28 -7.36
N ALA A 755 5.30 25.83 -6.45
CA ALA A 755 4.92 24.42 -6.31
C ALA A 755 3.42 24.29 -6.05
N ASN A 756 2.75 23.44 -6.83
CA ASN A 756 1.31 23.19 -6.73
C ASN A 756 1.05 22.17 -5.60
N LEU A 757 0.36 22.60 -4.54
CA LEU A 757 0.15 21.77 -3.34
C LEU A 757 -1.17 20.98 -3.38
N GLY A 758 -2.01 21.22 -4.39
CA GLY A 758 -3.34 20.64 -4.48
C GLY A 758 -4.28 21.17 -3.39
N LEU A 759 -5.08 20.28 -2.79
CA LEU A 759 -5.97 20.66 -1.69
C LEU A 759 -5.27 20.55 -0.33
N ILE A 760 -5.00 21.68 0.31
CA ILE A 760 -4.38 21.70 1.64
C ILE A 760 -5.39 21.33 2.73
N GLY A 761 -4.88 20.87 3.89
CA GLY A 761 -5.70 20.33 4.98
C GLY A 761 -6.19 18.90 4.73
N LYS A 762 -5.82 18.29 3.60
CA LYS A 762 -6.09 16.89 3.28
C LYS A 762 -4.80 16.07 3.40
N MET A 763 -4.91 14.85 3.93
CA MET A 763 -3.77 13.96 4.17
C MET A 763 -2.95 13.68 2.90
N THR A 764 -3.64 13.52 1.77
CA THR A 764 -3.04 13.30 0.43
C THR A 764 -3.55 14.34 -0.56
N GLY A 765 -3.55 15.61 -0.15
CA GLY A 765 -4.07 16.75 -0.91
C GLY A 765 -3.59 16.90 -2.35
N ALA A 766 -2.35 16.48 -2.63
CA ALA A 766 -1.77 16.46 -3.97
C ALA A 766 -2.61 15.61 -4.96
N ALA A 767 -3.23 14.52 -4.47
CA ALA A 767 -4.05 13.63 -5.28
C ALA A 767 -5.36 14.27 -5.76
N ALA A 768 -5.68 15.49 -5.31
CA ALA A 768 -6.77 16.27 -5.88
C ALA A 768 -6.44 16.87 -7.26
N ILE A 769 -5.15 17.03 -7.58
CA ILE A 769 -4.68 17.57 -8.85
C ILE A 769 -4.93 16.54 -9.95
N VAL A 770 -5.75 16.89 -10.93
CA VAL A 770 -5.97 16.09 -12.15
C VAL A 770 -4.96 16.49 -13.22
N ASN A 771 -4.79 17.79 -13.42
CA ASN A 771 -3.83 18.33 -14.37
C ASN A 771 -3.33 19.71 -13.92
N THR A 772 -2.13 20.08 -14.32
CA THR A 772 -1.52 21.38 -14.02
C THR A 772 -0.71 21.86 -15.20
N ASP A 773 -0.76 23.16 -15.47
CA ASP A 773 0.07 23.82 -16.48
C ASP A 773 0.60 25.12 -15.89
N ILE A 774 1.91 25.31 -15.98
CA ILE A 774 2.60 26.46 -15.39
C ILE A 774 3.55 27.04 -16.43
N HIS A 775 3.29 28.27 -16.86
CA HIS A 775 4.08 28.91 -17.90
C HIS A 775 4.07 30.44 -17.79
N ILE A 776 5.08 31.07 -18.41
CA ILE A 776 5.06 32.53 -18.63
C ILE A 776 4.24 32.82 -19.89
N ASP A 777 3.16 33.57 -19.73
CA ASP A 777 2.32 34.02 -20.82
C ASP A 777 3.10 35.00 -21.70
N ARG A 778 3.39 34.62 -22.95
CA ARG A 778 4.28 35.40 -23.84
C ARG A 778 3.76 36.79 -24.16
N THR A 779 2.44 37.01 -24.06
CA THR A 779 1.82 38.30 -24.39
C THR A 779 1.89 39.26 -23.20
N SER A 780 1.56 38.79 -22.00
CA SER A 780 1.55 39.63 -20.79
C SER A 780 2.86 39.63 -20.02
N GLY A 781 3.70 38.61 -20.21
CA GLY A 781 4.94 38.37 -19.46
C GLY A 781 4.73 37.86 -18.03
N ARG A 782 3.48 37.55 -17.67
CA ARG A 782 3.06 37.10 -16.34
C ARG A 782 3.13 35.58 -16.22
N LEU A 783 3.36 35.08 -15.01
CA LEU A 783 3.24 33.66 -14.72
C LEU A 783 1.77 33.28 -14.63
N LYS A 784 1.38 32.24 -15.37
CA LYS A 784 0.08 31.60 -15.25
C LYS A 784 0.25 30.22 -14.65
N VAL A 785 -0.55 29.95 -13.62
CA VAL A 785 -0.69 28.64 -12.98
C VAL A 785 -2.13 28.20 -13.21
N TRP A 786 -2.34 27.25 -14.10
CA TRP A 786 -3.64 26.64 -14.31
C TRP A 786 -3.65 25.25 -13.66
N THR A 787 -4.70 24.95 -12.89
CA THR A 787 -4.87 23.65 -12.22
C THR A 787 -6.30 23.16 -12.38
N SER A 788 -6.47 21.91 -12.79
CA SER A 788 -7.73 21.19 -12.70
C SER A 788 -7.75 20.31 -11.46
N LEU A 789 -8.82 20.42 -10.66
CA LEU A 789 -9.01 19.67 -9.42
C LEU A 789 -10.22 18.75 -9.53
N LYS A 790 -10.12 17.52 -9.02
CA LYS A 790 -11.24 16.55 -8.97
C LYS A 790 -12.31 16.92 -7.93
N ALA A 791 -12.00 17.80 -6.99
CA ALA A 791 -12.87 18.13 -5.88
C ALA A 791 -12.66 19.56 -5.36
N LEU A 792 -13.66 20.05 -4.63
CA LEU A 792 -13.66 21.33 -3.95
C LEU A 792 -12.90 21.24 -2.61
N GLY A 793 -12.22 22.32 -2.24
CA GLY A 793 -11.51 22.46 -0.98
C GLY A 793 -10.72 23.77 -0.95
N THR A 794 -9.74 23.86 -0.05
CA THR A 794 -8.78 24.96 -0.06
C THR A 794 -7.61 24.60 -0.96
N TYR A 795 -7.47 25.28 -2.09
CA TYR A 795 -6.35 25.11 -3.00
C TYR A 795 -5.12 25.86 -2.47
N GLY A 796 -3.96 25.20 -2.47
CA GLY A 796 -2.70 25.77 -2.01
C GLY A 796 -1.66 25.88 -3.13
N LEU A 797 -1.04 27.05 -3.26
CA LEU A 797 0.10 27.29 -4.15
C LEU A 797 1.26 27.85 -3.34
N TYR A 798 2.41 27.17 -3.35
CA TYR A 798 3.64 27.71 -2.80
C TYR A 798 4.27 28.69 -3.80
N ILE A 799 4.71 29.85 -3.30
CA ILE A 799 5.40 30.90 -4.04
C ILE A 799 6.56 31.43 -3.19
N SER A 800 7.79 31.31 -3.70
CA SER A 800 9.02 31.58 -2.94
C SER A 800 9.17 33.02 -2.43
N ASP A 801 8.50 33.98 -3.06
CA ASP A 801 8.56 35.41 -2.72
C ASP A 801 7.20 36.03 -2.37
N LEU A 802 6.18 35.22 -2.05
CA LEU A 802 4.83 35.70 -1.68
C LEU A 802 4.82 36.84 -0.65
N PRO A 803 5.64 36.82 0.43
CA PRO A 803 5.65 37.91 1.41
C PRO A 803 6.11 39.27 0.87
N LYS A 804 6.72 39.29 -0.32
CA LYS A 804 7.20 40.51 -1.00
C LYS A 804 6.20 41.03 -2.04
N ARG A 805 5.01 40.43 -2.12
CA ARG A 805 3.97 40.71 -3.13
C ARG A 805 2.66 41.14 -2.46
N SER A 806 1.87 41.93 -3.17
CA SER A 806 0.56 42.41 -2.72
C SER A 806 -0.55 41.55 -3.33
N LEU A 807 -1.38 40.89 -2.50
CA LEU A 807 -2.51 40.07 -2.98
C LEU A 807 -3.45 40.83 -3.92
N GLU A 808 -3.74 42.09 -3.63
CA GLU A 808 -4.65 42.92 -4.43
C GLU A 808 -4.11 43.31 -5.80
N ASN A 809 -2.79 43.46 -5.89
CA ASN A 809 -2.14 44.12 -7.01
C ASN A 809 -1.45 43.09 -7.91
N ASP A 810 -0.84 42.07 -7.32
CA ASP A 810 0.07 41.17 -8.02
C ASP A 810 -0.55 39.81 -8.38
N PHE A 811 -1.77 39.54 -7.90
CA PHE A 811 -2.47 38.29 -8.11
C PHE A 811 -3.85 38.51 -8.72
N MET A 812 -4.23 37.61 -9.63
CA MET A 812 -5.60 37.45 -10.09
C MET A 812 -5.92 35.96 -10.13
N ALA A 813 -6.88 35.55 -9.31
CA ALA A 813 -7.37 34.18 -9.29
C ALA A 813 -8.71 34.09 -10.03
N LEU A 814 -8.87 33.06 -10.86
CA LEU A 814 -10.06 32.80 -11.66
C LEU A 814 -10.59 31.38 -11.38
N LEU A 815 -11.91 31.25 -11.32
CA LEU A 815 -12.63 29.99 -11.30
C LEU A 815 -13.39 29.86 -12.62
N PHE A 816 -13.01 28.91 -13.48
CA PHE A 816 -13.52 28.82 -14.85
C PHE A 816 -13.49 30.16 -15.62
N GLY A 817 -12.40 30.92 -15.47
CA GLY A 817 -12.22 32.22 -16.12
C GLY A 817 -13.01 33.38 -15.48
N LYS A 818 -13.83 33.14 -14.45
CA LYS A 818 -14.50 34.19 -13.67
C LYS A 818 -13.61 34.63 -12.50
N PRO A 819 -13.43 35.93 -12.23
CA PRO A 819 -12.67 36.40 -11.08
C PRO A 819 -13.18 35.84 -9.75
N ILE A 820 -12.25 35.36 -8.93
CA ILE A 820 -12.53 34.94 -7.54
C ILE A 820 -12.48 36.17 -6.63
N PRO A 821 -13.47 36.35 -5.74
CA PRO A 821 -13.46 37.41 -4.73
C PRO A 821 -12.20 37.36 -3.84
N LEU A 822 -11.65 38.53 -3.50
CA LEU A 822 -10.41 38.63 -2.72
C LEU A 822 -10.52 37.98 -1.33
N ASP A 823 -11.71 37.98 -0.72
CA ASP A 823 -11.98 37.37 0.57
C ASP A 823 -12.10 35.83 0.53
N CYS A 824 -11.93 35.23 -0.65
CA CYS A 824 -11.67 33.80 -0.82
C CYS A 824 -10.16 33.49 -0.87
N VAL A 825 -9.30 34.51 -0.92
CA VAL A 825 -7.85 34.37 -1.08
C VAL A 825 -7.14 34.88 0.18
N LYS A 826 -6.19 34.11 0.71
CA LYS A 826 -5.37 34.54 1.86
C LYS A 826 -3.99 33.92 1.86
N ILE A 827 -3.11 34.48 2.68
CA ILE A 827 -1.80 33.87 2.98
C ILE A 827 -1.99 32.85 4.10
N ASN A 828 -1.40 31.66 3.97
CA ASN A 828 -1.44 30.61 4.99
C ASN A 828 -0.82 31.12 6.31
N ALA A 829 -1.46 30.76 7.43
CA ALA A 829 -1.07 31.26 8.75
C ALA A 829 0.24 30.64 9.31
N VAL A 830 0.65 29.48 8.80
CA VAL A 830 1.84 28.74 9.27
C VAL A 830 3.05 29.03 8.37
N CYS A 831 2.86 29.05 7.06
CA CYS A 831 3.88 29.31 6.05
C CYS A 831 3.48 30.53 5.19
N PRO A 832 4.16 31.67 5.33
CA PRO A 832 3.80 32.90 4.62
C PRO A 832 4.08 32.84 3.10
N ASN A 833 4.67 31.74 2.63
CA ASN A 833 4.93 31.45 1.23
C ASN A 833 3.80 30.67 0.54
N ILE A 834 2.72 30.31 1.25
CA ILE A 834 1.57 29.62 0.65
C ILE A 834 0.42 30.61 0.44
N LEU A 835 -0.05 30.67 -0.81
CA LEU A 835 -1.31 31.29 -1.18
C LEU A 835 -2.43 30.25 -1.07
N GLU A 836 -3.48 30.57 -0.32
CA GLU A 836 -4.67 29.75 -0.18
C GLU A 836 -5.85 30.35 -0.95
N ILE A 837 -6.59 29.51 -1.65
CA ILE A 837 -7.84 29.87 -2.32
C ILE A 837 -8.94 28.94 -1.80
N ASP A 838 -9.95 29.49 -1.13
CA ASP A 838 -11.14 28.74 -0.73
C ASP A 838 -12.05 28.51 -1.95
N VAL A 839 -11.82 27.40 -2.63
CA VAL A 839 -12.58 27.01 -3.83
C VAL A 839 -14.02 26.66 -3.47
N VAL A 840 -14.31 26.21 -2.24
CA VAL A 840 -15.68 25.93 -1.79
C VAL A 840 -16.49 27.22 -1.70
N LYS A 841 -15.92 28.25 -1.08
CA LYS A 841 -16.55 29.57 -0.97
C LYS A 841 -16.67 30.23 -2.35
N ALA A 842 -15.59 30.25 -3.13
CA ALA A 842 -15.59 30.81 -4.48
C ALA A 842 -16.65 30.14 -5.37
N TRP A 843 -16.77 28.81 -5.33
CA TRP A 843 -17.78 28.05 -6.08
C TRP A 843 -19.21 28.53 -5.80
N LYS A 844 -19.53 28.80 -4.54
CA LYS A 844 -20.85 29.27 -4.11
C LYS A 844 -21.09 30.73 -4.52
N GLU A 845 -20.10 31.60 -4.32
CA GLU A 845 -20.25 33.03 -4.56
C GLU A 845 -20.28 33.41 -6.04
N THR A 846 -19.65 32.61 -6.91
CA THR A 846 -19.67 32.83 -8.37
C THR A 846 -20.84 32.14 -9.08
N ASP A 847 -21.74 31.49 -8.33
CA ASP A 847 -22.86 30.67 -8.82
C ASP A 847 -22.40 29.68 -9.91
N SER A 848 -21.37 28.91 -9.57
CA SER A 848 -20.75 27.96 -10.51
C SER A 848 -21.50 26.63 -10.55
N GLU A 849 -21.62 26.06 -11.75
CA GLU A 849 -22.24 24.76 -11.98
C GLU A 849 -21.23 23.72 -12.45
N ALA A 850 -21.48 22.46 -12.11
CA ALA A 850 -20.59 21.36 -12.49
C ALA A 850 -20.63 21.14 -14.01
N GLY A 851 -19.45 21.21 -14.64
CA GLY A 851 -19.28 20.88 -16.06
C GLY A 851 -19.36 19.37 -16.34
N TRP A 852 -19.13 19.02 -17.60
CA TRP A 852 -19.15 17.62 -18.05
C TRP A 852 -18.10 16.75 -17.35
N SER A 853 -16.89 17.29 -17.12
CA SER A 853 -15.77 16.57 -16.48
C SER A 853 -15.90 16.38 -14.96
N ASN A 854 -16.84 17.04 -14.28
CA ASN A 854 -16.92 17.06 -12.81
C ASN A 854 -15.61 17.54 -12.12
N GLU A 855 -14.77 18.28 -12.84
CA GLU A 855 -13.56 18.90 -12.34
C GLU A 855 -13.78 20.39 -12.08
N VAL A 856 -12.83 21.03 -11.38
CA VAL A 856 -12.82 22.46 -11.08
C VAL A 856 -11.52 23.07 -11.56
N ALA A 857 -11.61 24.03 -12.48
CA ALA A 857 -10.44 24.73 -13.01
C ALA A 857 -10.18 26.02 -12.23
N VAL A 858 -9.01 26.11 -11.61
CA VAL A 858 -8.48 27.30 -10.94
C VAL A 858 -7.32 27.83 -11.77
N GLU A 859 -7.33 29.12 -12.09
CA GLU A 859 -6.21 29.80 -12.76
C GLU A 859 -5.71 30.93 -11.88
N ILE A 860 -4.40 31.04 -11.71
CA ILE A 860 -3.74 32.12 -10.98
C ILE A 860 -2.78 32.82 -11.93
N VAL A 861 -2.94 34.13 -12.05
CA VAL A 861 -2.03 35.01 -12.79
C VAL A 861 -1.20 35.80 -11.79
N ILE A 862 0.12 35.72 -11.89
CA ILE A 862 1.10 36.37 -11.01
C ILE A 862 1.98 37.28 -11.87
N ARG A 863 2.12 38.55 -11.49
CA ARG A 863 2.89 39.55 -12.25
C ARG A 863 4.20 39.93 -11.59
#